data_AF-A0AAJ1VLH2-F1
#
_entry.id   AF-A0AAJ1VLH2-F1
#
_cell.length_a   1.000
_cell.length_b   1.000
_cell.length_c   1.000
_cell.angle_alpha   90.00
_cell.angle_beta   90.00
_cell.angle_gamma   90.00
#
_symmetry.space_group_name_H-M   'P 1'
#
loop_
_entity.id
_entity.type
_entity.pdbx_description
1 polymer ?
#
loop_
_entity_poly.entity_id
_entity_poly.type
_entity_poly.pdbx_seq_one_letter_code
_entity_poly.pdbx_strand_id
1 'polypeptide(L)'
;MEKLKNYIYGEWIEGNGNGIPLYNAVNGEQVAISDTEGLNFEQALDYGRTVGYKNLSSMTFYDRGEMLKKVALYLLERKKKYYELSYKTGATHVDSWVDIEGGFGTFFTYSGLAKRMLPNTPFWVDGDTQKISANGTFLGTHILTPSEGVSVQINAYNFPVWGMLEKLSTSLLAGVPSIVKPSPFGSYLTNAVFQDMIESGILPEGAVQLVCGEPGNILDYVQDGDSVLFTGSANTGRKLKSLPSVAGNAVRFNMEADSLNCSILGLDAKPGTPEFDLFIKEVRNEMTTKAGQKCTAIRRIIVPENLIGDVQNALSKALDQTKIGNPLSRETRMGSLVGKQQYDEVLRKVDLLKAETELIYDGKHELVDADYENGAFMSPKLFLNDKPFEKNISHDVEAFGPVSTLMPYKDAEEAAALAKRGKGSLVGSIVSHDNNFVAETSWKMASQHGRIFVLNRDSAKESTGHGSPLPTLMHGGPGRAGGGEEMGGLNGLHFFLQKTAIQGSPDVLTAITKIYQQGAEKKYSDKHPFQKYFEEVEVGDSLETAGRTVTDADIVNFSNVSWDHFYAHTDATSLTGTIFDKTVAHGYFILSAAAGLFVSGKKGPVIANYGLENCSFFKPVYAGDTITVYLTAKEKINRGVKGRNIPSGVVKWLVEVVNQRDEIVCVATILTLVAKQSPFIDLNLKNIQKILNGLTESTQPSWGKMSPQQMIEHLEHGVLVSLGEPEADKCFTPEEQLEKWQDSLYNHRKMPKDFPAPFLADDEKLLELRHKNFEAAKQSFIDNLKRFVIYYKENPQAEHMNFVFGKLNKEMWELMHKKHFTHHFEQFGLI
;
A
#
# COMPACT_ATOMS: atom_id res chain seq x y z
N MET A 1 0.82 -22.43 -33.56
CA MET A 1 0.54 -22.22 -32.12
C MET A 1 1.35 -21.01 -31.67
N GLU A 2 0.81 -20.22 -30.74
CA GLU A 2 1.41 -18.96 -30.30
C GLU A 2 2.60 -19.21 -29.35
N LYS A 3 3.76 -18.63 -29.68
CA LYS A 3 4.91 -18.54 -28.78
C LYS A 3 4.72 -17.34 -27.87
N LEU A 4 4.87 -17.53 -26.56
CA LEU A 4 4.85 -16.43 -25.61
C LEU A 4 6.07 -15.53 -25.87
N LYS A 5 5.83 -14.24 -26.00
CA LYS A 5 6.90 -13.25 -26.13
C LYS A 5 7.48 -12.92 -24.76
N ASN A 6 8.78 -12.67 -24.72
CA ASN A 6 9.51 -12.13 -23.57
C ASN A 6 9.52 -10.60 -23.67
N TYR A 7 9.59 -9.88 -22.55
CA TYR A 7 9.77 -8.43 -22.56
C TYR A 7 11.12 -8.09 -21.93
N ILE A 8 12.11 -7.82 -22.77
CA ILE A 8 13.49 -7.53 -22.36
C ILE A 8 14.05 -6.38 -23.20
N TYR A 9 14.94 -5.58 -22.62
CA TYR A 9 15.51 -4.38 -23.28
C TYR A 9 14.46 -3.36 -23.76
N GLY A 10 13.27 -3.37 -23.17
CA GLY A 10 12.17 -2.51 -23.57
C GLY A 10 11.35 -3.03 -24.76
N GLU A 11 11.64 -4.23 -25.27
CA GLU A 11 11.02 -4.80 -26.46
C GLU A 11 10.41 -6.19 -26.23
N TRP A 12 9.41 -6.53 -27.05
CA TRP A 12 8.81 -7.87 -27.07
C TRP A 12 9.57 -8.80 -28.04
N ILE A 13 10.23 -9.83 -27.51
CA ILE A 13 11.12 -10.73 -28.26
C ILE A 13 10.70 -12.19 -28.08
N GLU A 14 10.62 -12.94 -29.19
CA GLU A 14 10.41 -14.39 -29.17
C GLU A 14 11.73 -15.14 -29.03
N GLY A 15 11.71 -16.30 -28.36
CA GLY A 15 12.84 -17.22 -28.39
C GLY A 15 12.97 -17.95 -29.74
N ASN A 16 14.21 -18.25 -30.11
CA ASN A 16 14.57 -18.82 -31.40
C ASN A 16 14.53 -20.37 -31.44
N GLY A 17 14.25 -21.01 -30.31
CA GLY A 17 14.24 -22.46 -30.12
C GLY A 17 12.87 -23.11 -30.28
N ASN A 18 12.81 -24.39 -29.91
CA ASN A 18 11.56 -25.19 -29.93
C ASN A 18 10.67 -24.92 -28.70
N GLY A 19 11.25 -24.41 -27.61
CA GLY A 19 10.53 -24.04 -26.38
C GLY A 19 9.88 -25.22 -25.63
N ILE A 20 9.17 -24.86 -24.56
CA ILE A 20 8.41 -25.78 -23.70
C ILE A 20 6.91 -25.62 -24.01
N PRO A 21 6.20 -26.69 -24.39
CA PRO A 21 4.76 -26.64 -24.57
C PRO A 21 4.04 -26.46 -23.23
N LEU A 22 3.06 -25.55 -23.21
CA LEU A 22 2.24 -25.24 -22.05
C LEU A 22 0.84 -25.80 -22.28
N TYR A 23 0.28 -26.46 -21.27
CA TYR A 23 -0.98 -27.21 -21.40
C TYR A 23 -2.10 -26.64 -20.55
N ASN A 24 -3.33 -26.91 -20.98
CA ASN A 24 -4.54 -26.73 -20.21
C ASN A 24 -4.66 -27.91 -19.23
N ALA A 25 -4.70 -27.60 -17.94
CA ALA A 25 -4.70 -28.57 -16.86
C ALA A 25 -6.01 -29.38 -16.74
N VAL A 26 -7.06 -28.95 -17.44
CA VAL A 26 -8.41 -29.55 -17.38
C VAL A 26 -8.58 -30.62 -18.47
N ASN A 27 -8.02 -30.42 -19.67
CA ASN A 27 -8.26 -31.27 -20.83
C ASN A 27 -6.99 -31.68 -21.61
N GLY A 28 -5.81 -31.23 -21.18
CA GLY A 28 -4.53 -31.60 -21.79
C GLY A 28 -4.21 -30.87 -23.11
N GLU A 29 -5.06 -29.97 -23.59
CA GLU A 29 -4.81 -29.23 -24.83
C GLU A 29 -3.64 -28.26 -24.67
N GLN A 30 -2.81 -28.13 -25.71
CA GLN A 30 -1.71 -27.17 -25.71
C GLN A 30 -2.24 -25.74 -25.87
N VAL A 31 -1.84 -24.85 -24.96
CA VAL A 31 -2.25 -23.44 -24.90
C VAL A 31 -1.24 -22.54 -25.61
N ALA A 32 0.05 -22.73 -25.33
CA ALA A 32 1.14 -21.89 -25.85
C ALA A 32 2.48 -22.63 -25.81
N ILE A 33 3.54 -21.97 -26.27
CA ILE A 33 4.93 -22.41 -26.11
C ILE A 33 5.72 -21.28 -25.45
N SER A 34 6.51 -21.58 -24.41
CA SER A 34 7.43 -20.62 -23.79
C SER A 34 8.88 -20.93 -24.18
N ASP A 35 9.65 -19.93 -24.59
CA ASP A 35 11.02 -20.13 -25.04
C ASP A 35 11.92 -18.92 -24.73
N THR A 36 13.16 -19.22 -24.35
CA THR A 36 14.18 -18.25 -23.96
C THR A 36 15.50 -18.45 -24.71
N GLU A 37 15.55 -19.37 -25.68
CA GLU A 37 16.74 -19.59 -26.49
C GLU A 37 17.07 -18.35 -27.33
N GLY A 38 18.34 -17.92 -27.29
CA GLY A 38 18.83 -16.74 -28.01
C GLY A 38 18.69 -15.42 -27.26
N LEU A 39 18.11 -15.39 -26.07
CA LEU A 39 18.07 -14.18 -25.23
C LEU A 39 19.41 -13.97 -24.51
N ASN A 40 19.81 -12.71 -24.30
CA ASN A 40 21.05 -12.33 -23.61
C ASN A 40 20.74 -11.78 -22.20
N PHE A 41 20.81 -12.65 -21.19
CA PHE A 41 20.45 -12.27 -19.83
C PHE A 41 21.42 -11.28 -19.17
N GLU A 42 22.68 -11.23 -19.58
CA GLU A 42 23.64 -10.21 -19.11
C GLU A 42 23.17 -8.82 -19.53
N GLN A 43 22.78 -8.65 -20.80
CA GLN A 43 22.20 -7.41 -21.31
C GLN A 43 20.89 -7.07 -20.60
N ALA A 44 20.09 -8.08 -20.20
CA ALA A 44 18.79 -7.83 -19.59
C ALA A 44 18.96 -7.26 -18.18
N LEU A 45 19.92 -7.81 -17.44
CA LEU A 45 20.32 -7.29 -16.15
C LEU A 45 20.93 -5.88 -16.30
N ASP A 46 21.86 -5.67 -17.23
CA ASP A 46 22.46 -4.35 -17.48
C ASP A 46 21.42 -3.28 -17.82
N TYR A 47 20.44 -3.59 -18.66
CA TYR A 47 19.35 -2.68 -18.99
C TYR A 47 18.52 -2.28 -17.76
N GLY A 48 18.23 -3.25 -16.89
CA GLY A 48 17.59 -2.96 -15.61
C GLY A 48 18.43 -2.05 -14.72
N ARG A 49 19.74 -2.31 -14.59
CA ARG A 49 20.67 -1.54 -13.76
C ARG A 49 20.92 -0.12 -14.28
N THR A 50 20.95 0.08 -15.60
CA THR A 50 21.31 1.37 -16.20
C THR A 50 20.10 2.25 -16.53
N VAL A 51 19.02 1.66 -17.03
CA VAL A 51 17.81 2.39 -17.43
C VAL A 51 16.74 2.31 -16.33
N GLY A 52 16.40 1.09 -15.92
CA GLY A 52 15.35 0.84 -14.92
C GLY A 52 15.62 1.49 -13.57
N TYR A 53 16.82 1.28 -13.01
CA TYR A 53 17.22 1.86 -11.73
C TYR A 53 17.21 3.38 -11.77
N LYS A 54 17.80 3.99 -12.80
CA LYS A 54 17.82 5.46 -12.95
C LYS A 54 16.41 6.06 -12.95
N ASN A 55 15.49 5.43 -13.68
CA ASN A 55 14.13 5.91 -13.83
C ASN A 55 13.28 5.70 -12.56
N LEU A 56 13.48 4.61 -11.82
CA LEU A 56 12.73 4.32 -10.59
C LEU A 56 13.30 4.98 -9.34
N SER A 57 14.62 4.94 -9.14
CA SER A 57 15.28 5.45 -7.93
C SER A 57 15.16 6.96 -7.78
N SER A 58 15.02 7.69 -8.89
CA SER A 58 14.82 9.15 -8.91
C SER A 58 13.41 9.59 -8.49
N MET A 59 12.43 8.69 -8.56
CA MET A 59 11.06 8.96 -8.09
C MET A 59 11.01 8.97 -6.55
N THR A 60 10.01 9.65 -5.98
CA THR A 60 9.73 9.52 -4.54
C THR A 60 8.96 8.24 -4.24
N PHE A 61 8.96 7.77 -2.98
CA PHE A 61 8.06 6.68 -2.56
C PHE A 61 6.59 6.98 -2.86
N TYR A 62 6.17 8.24 -2.74
CA TYR A 62 4.82 8.66 -3.09
C TYR A 62 4.50 8.41 -4.57
N ASP A 63 5.39 8.84 -5.47
CA ASP A 63 5.21 8.69 -6.92
C ASP A 63 5.17 7.21 -7.32
N ARG A 64 6.04 6.38 -6.74
CA ARG A 64 6.06 4.93 -6.95
C ARG A 64 4.77 4.29 -6.39
N GLY A 65 4.27 4.75 -5.25
CA GLY A 65 2.97 4.34 -4.73
C GLY A 65 1.79 4.72 -5.64
N GLU A 66 1.78 5.92 -6.24
CA GLU A 66 0.76 6.30 -7.23
C GLU A 66 0.85 5.46 -8.50
N MET A 67 2.06 5.16 -8.95
CA MET A 67 2.32 4.28 -10.10
C MET A 67 1.68 2.91 -9.89
N LEU A 68 1.92 2.25 -8.75
CA LEU A 68 1.31 0.95 -8.42
C LEU A 68 -0.23 1.00 -8.46
N LYS A 69 -0.83 2.04 -7.88
CA LYS A 69 -2.30 2.21 -7.90
C LYS A 69 -2.84 2.34 -9.33
N LYS A 70 -2.18 3.13 -10.17
CA LYS A 70 -2.64 3.34 -11.56
C LYS A 70 -2.57 2.04 -12.35
N VAL A 71 -1.50 1.26 -12.20
CA VAL A 71 -1.39 -0.07 -12.86
C VAL A 71 -2.50 -0.99 -12.37
N ALA A 72 -2.75 -1.08 -11.07
CA ALA A 72 -3.80 -1.94 -10.53
C ALA A 72 -5.21 -1.57 -11.06
N LEU A 73 -5.53 -0.28 -11.19
CA LEU A 73 -6.79 0.17 -11.78
C LEU A 73 -6.91 -0.24 -13.25
N TYR A 74 -5.82 -0.07 -14.02
CA TYR A 74 -5.78 -0.44 -15.44
C TYR A 74 -6.02 -1.95 -15.66
N LEU A 75 -5.41 -2.78 -14.83
CA LEU A 75 -5.58 -4.24 -14.88
C LEU A 75 -6.99 -4.67 -14.42
N LEU A 76 -7.54 -4.01 -13.40
CA LEU A 76 -8.87 -4.34 -12.88
C LEU A 76 -9.97 -4.19 -13.94
N GLU A 77 -9.89 -3.15 -14.79
CA GLU A 77 -10.81 -2.93 -15.91
C GLU A 77 -10.76 -4.06 -16.95
N ARG A 78 -9.65 -4.80 -17.02
CA ARG A 78 -9.39 -5.85 -18.01
C ARG A 78 -9.50 -7.26 -17.44
N LYS A 79 -9.89 -7.42 -16.17
CA LYS A 79 -9.79 -8.69 -15.43
C LYS A 79 -10.45 -9.89 -16.10
N LYS A 80 -11.53 -9.68 -16.88
CA LYS A 80 -12.31 -10.77 -17.48
C LYS A 80 -11.47 -11.74 -18.32
N LYS A 81 -10.53 -11.23 -19.15
CA LYS A 81 -9.67 -12.09 -19.98
C LYS A 81 -8.67 -12.91 -19.15
N TYR A 82 -8.25 -12.41 -17.98
CA TYR A 82 -7.34 -13.14 -17.09
C TYR A 82 -8.03 -14.36 -16.48
N TYR A 83 -9.32 -14.25 -16.15
CA TYR A 83 -10.11 -15.38 -15.65
C TYR A 83 -10.21 -16.50 -16.68
N GLU A 84 -10.44 -16.18 -17.96
CA GLU A 84 -10.51 -17.17 -19.04
C GLU A 84 -9.21 -17.97 -19.19
N LEU A 85 -8.06 -17.31 -18.98
CA LEU A 85 -6.75 -17.98 -18.93
C LEU A 85 -6.57 -18.76 -17.62
N SER A 86 -6.92 -18.17 -16.48
CA SER A 86 -6.78 -18.81 -15.17
C SER A 86 -7.54 -20.13 -15.07
N TYR A 87 -8.72 -20.27 -15.69
CA TYR A 87 -9.45 -21.53 -15.72
C TYR A 87 -8.68 -22.67 -16.39
N LYS A 88 -7.81 -22.36 -17.37
CA LYS A 88 -6.94 -23.35 -18.03
C LYS A 88 -5.83 -23.86 -17.10
N THR A 89 -5.57 -23.18 -15.98
CA THR A 89 -4.64 -23.66 -14.93
C THR A 89 -5.30 -24.68 -14.00
N GLY A 90 -6.60 -24.95 -14.16
CA GLY A 90 -7.38 -25.79 -13.27
C GLY A 90 -7.99 -25.04 -12.08
N ALA A 91 -7.75 -23.73 -11.93
CA ALA A 91 -8.30 -22.93 -10.84
C ALA A 91 -9.80 -22.61 -11.04
N THR A 92 -10.62 -22.76 -10.00
CA THR A 92 -12.02 -22.30 -10.01
C THR A 92 -12.13 -20.77 -10.06
N HIS A 93 -13.34 -20.22 -10.18
CA HIS A 93 -13.56 -18.77 -10.07
C HIS A 93 -13.03 -18.20 -8.74
N VAL A 94 -13.31 -18.85 -7.61
CA VAL A 94 -12.85 -18.35 -6.29
C VAL A 94 -11.34 -18.44 -6.18
N ASP A 95 -10.74 -19.53 -6.66
CA ASP A 95 -9.29 -19.68 -6.70
C ASP A 95 -8.60 -18.63 -7.59
N SER A 96 -9.23 -18.31 -8.73
CA SER A 96 -8.77 -17.29 -9.67
C SER A 96 -8.90 -15.88 -9.10
N TRP A 97 -9.99 -15.62 -8.35
CA TRP A 97 -10.19 -14.36 -7.64
C TRP A 97 -9.06 -14.07 -6.64
N VAL A 98 -8.63 -15.10 -5.90
CA VAL A 98 -7.49 -14.98 -4.96
C VAL A 98 -6.19 -14.64 -5.69
N ASP A 99 -5.89 -15.27 -6.83
CA ASP A 99 -4.66 -14.99 -7.59
C ASP A 99 -4.70 -13.61 -8.29
N ILE A 100 -5.79 -13.32 -8.98
CA ILE A 100 -5.91 -12.13 -9.84
C ILE A 100 -6.18 -10.87 -8.99
N GLU A 101 -7.32 -10.81 -8.31
CA GLU A 101 -7.67 -9.64 -7.51
C GLU A 101 -6.87 -9.55 -6.22
N GLY A 102 -6.42 -10.67 -5.66
CA GLY A 102 -5.44 -10.64 -4.56
C GLY A 102 -4.15 -9.94 -5.00
N GLY A 103 -3.62 -10.27 -6.18
CA GLY A 103 -2.46 -9.57 -6.75
C GLY A 103 -2.68 -8.07 -6.94
N PHE A 104 -3.83 -7.66 -7.51
CA PHE A 104 -4.16 -6.24 -7.69
C PHE A 104 -4.36 -5.53 -6.34
N GLY A 105 -4.98 -6.22 -5.37
CA GLY A 105 -5.16 -5.75 -3.99
C GLY A 105 -3.84 -5.47 -3.29
N THR A 106 -2.80 -6.26 -3.58
CA THR A 106 -1.44 -6.03 -3.04
C THR A 106 -0.86 -4.69 -3.53
N PHE A 107 -1.00 -4.37 -4.82
CA PHE A 107 -0.62 -3.05 -5.36
C PHE A 107 -1.37 -1.90 -4.68
N PHE A 108 -2.68 -2.04 -4.47
CA PHE A 108 -3.47 -1.03 -3.76
C PHE A 108 -3.02 -0.86 -2.31
N THR A 109 -2.70 -1.96 -1.63
CA THR A 109 -2.23 -1.94 -0.24
C THR A 109 -0.91 -1.20 -0.12
N TYR A 110 0.08 -1.54 -0.95
CA TYR A 110 1.38 -0.86 -0.97
C TYR A 110 1.30 0.59 -1.40
N SER A 111 0.42 0.94 -2.35
CA SER A 111 0.11 2.34 -2.66
C SER A 111 -0.44 3.09 -1.45
N GLY A 112 -1.35 2.46 -0.70
CA GLY A 112 -1.93 3.03 0.52
C GLY A 112 -0.91 3.18 1.65
N LEU A 113 0.05 2.26 1.79
CA LEU A 113 1.15 2.37 2.74
C LEU A 113 2.09 3.52 2.35
N ALA A 114 2.51 3.59 1.09
CA ALA A 114 3.41 4.63 0.60
C ALA A 114 2.89 6.03 0.89
N LYS A 115 1.61 6.30 0.62
CA LYS A 115 0.99 7.62 0.81
C LYS A 115 0.76 8.01 2.27
N ARG A 116 0.67 7.01 3.17
CA ARG A 116 0.35 7.25 4.58
C ARG A 116 1.58 7.23 5.48
N MET A 117 2.59 6.44 5.13
CA MET A 117 3.67 6.06 6.04
C MET A 117 5.08 6.28 5.49
N LEU A 118 5.25 6.57 4.20
CA LEU A 118 6.58 6.81 3.59
C LEU A 118 6.79 8.29 3.24
N PRO A 119 8.06 8.76 3.24
CA PRO A 119 8.37 10.15 2.96
C PRO A 119 8.24 10.48 1.47
N ASN A 120 8.15 11.79 1.17
CA ASN A 120 8.12 12.29 -0.20
C ASN A 120 9.54 12.53 -0.75
N THR A 121 10.41 11.55 -0.57
CA THR A 121 11.83 11.54 -0.96
C THR A 121 12.18 10.22 -1.66
N PRO A 122 13.30 10.14 -2.40
CA PRO A 122 13.75 8.89 -3.00
C PRO A 122 14.38 7.92 -1.98
N PHE A 123 14.77 8.42 -0.80
CA PHE A 123 15.31 7.66 0.32
C PHE A 123 14.39 7.75 1.55
N TRP A 124 14.56 6.86 2.52
CA TRP A 124 13.77 6.81 3.75
C TRP A 124 14.68 6.92 4.98
N VAL A 125 14.36 7.79 5.94
CA VAL A 125 15.04 7.87 7.24
C VAL A 125 14.46 6.80 8.17
N ASP A 126 15.31 5.88 8.63
CA ASP A 126 14.90 4.69 9.39
C ASP A 126 15.14 4.89 10.90
N GLY A 127 14.03 5.08 11.62
CA GLY A 127 14.01 5.29 13.06
C GLY A 127 14.41 6.71 13.51
N ASP A 128 14.63 6.86 14.81
CA ASP A 128 14.97 8.14 15.43
C ASP A 128 16.46 8.46 15.36
N THR A 129 16.80 9.74 15.20
CA THR A 129 18.17 10.24 15.33
C THR A 129 18.67 10.07 16.78
N GLN A 130 19.88 9.57 16.91
CA GLN A 130 20.56 9.29 18.17
C GLN A 130 21.54 10.41 18.53
N LYS A 131 21.46 10.88 19.78
CA LYS A 131 22.46 11.77 20.36
C LYS A 131 23.69 10.96 20.76
N ILE A 132 24.79 11.14 20.04
CA ILE A 132 26.05 10.39 20.27
C ILE A 132 27.19 11.28 20.79
N SER A 133 26.85 12.47 21.30
CA SER A 133 27.78 13.41 21.94
C SER A 133 27.14 14.07 23.15
N ALA A 134 27.93 14.47 24.16
CA ALA A 134 27.42 15.05 25.40
C ALA A 134 26.58 16.32 25.17
N ASN A 135 27.04 17.20 24.29
CA ASN A 135 26.41 18.50 24.02
C ASN A 135 25.41 18.46 22.85
N GLY A 136 25.25 17.32 22.17
CA GLY A 136 24.31 17.19 21.05
C GLY A 136 24.80 17.79 19.73
N THR A 137 26.08 18.17 19.63
CA THR A 137 26.68 18.73 18.42
C THR A 137 27.10 17.67 17.39
N PHE A 138 27.04 16.39 17.77
CA PHE A 138 27.29 15.24 16.90
C PHE A 138 26.24 14.17 17.15
N LEU A 139 25.55 13.79 16.07
CA LEU A 139 24.37 12.93 16.05
C LEU A 139 24.59 11.77 15.07
N GLY A 140 23.79 10.70 15.19
CA GLY A 140 23.76 9.58 14.25
C GLY A 140 22.34 9.21 13.87
N THR A 141 22.09 8.90 12.59
CA THR A 141 20.79 8.43 12.10
C THR A 141 21.00 7.34 11.05
N HIS A 142 19.94 6.67 10.63
CA HIS A 142 20.00 5.70 9.54
C HIS A 142 19.16 6.18 8.36
N ILE A 143 19.65 5.95 7.14
CA ILE A 143 18.85 6.06 5.93
C ILE A 143 18.79 4.73 5.21
N LEU A 144 17.73 4.55 4.43
CA LEU A 144 17.47 3.46 3.53
C LEU A 144 17.40 4.02 2.11
N THR A 145 18.29 3.58 1.24
CA THR A 145 18.36 3.99 -0.17
C THR A 145 18.07 2.81 -1.09
N PRO A 146 17.43 3.00 -2.26
CA PRO A 146 17.29 1.94 -3.26
C PRO A 146 18.65 1.29 -3.58
N SER A 147 18.71 -0.04 -3.61
CA SER A 147 19.93 -0.74 -4.08
C SER A 147 20.13 -0.49 -5.58
N GLU A 148 21.39 -0.28 -6.01
CA GLU A 148 21.78 0.01 -7.40
C GLU A 148 21.82 -1.26 -8.28
N GLY A 149 20.80 -2.10 -8.21
CA GLY A 149 20.75 -3.39 -8.88
C GLY A 149 19.39 -3.72 -9.46
N VAL A 150 19.23 -4.99 -9.84
CA VAL A 150 17.97 -5.56 -10.34
C VAL A 150 17.50 -6.67 -9.39
N SER A 151 16.19 -6.73 -9.20
CA SER A 151 15.52 -7.84 -8.51
C SER A 151 15.12 -8.92 -9.52
N VAL A 152 15.79 -10.07 -9.50
CA VAL A 152 15.39 -11.25 -10.27
C VAL A 152 14.39 -12.06 -9.45
N GLN A 153 13.12 -12.05 -9.86
CA GLN A 153 12.09 -12.85 -9.18
C GLN A 153 11.81 -14.15 -9.95
N ILE A 154 12.07 -15.27 -9.31
CA ILE A 154 11.82 -16.62 -9.84
C ILE A 154 10.60 -17.17 -9.11
N ASN A 155 9.48 -17.25 -9.81
CA ASN A 155 8.17 -17.52 -9.21
C ASN A 155 7.70 -18.96 -9.45
N ALA A 156 6.95 -19.49 -8.49
CA ALA A 156 6.29 -20.79 -8.62
C ALA A 156 5.04 -20.72 -9.52
N TYR A 157 4.48 -21.90 -9.83
CA TYR A 157 3.34 -22.06 -10.73
C TYR A 157 1.98 -21.81 -10.08
N ASN A 158 1.91 -21.80 -8.75
CA ASN A 158 0.65 -21.78 -8.02
C ASN A 158 -0.09 -20.44 -8.14
N PHE A 159 0.63 -19.32 -8.12
CA PHE A 159 0.07 -17.97 -8.20
C PHE A 159 0.75 -17.15 -9.31
N PRO A 160 0.38 -17.38 -10.59
CA PRO A 160 0.98 -16.68 -11.73
C PRO A 160 0.81 -15.15 -11.68
N VAL A 161 -0.27 -14.64 -11.08
CA VAL A 161 -0.52 -13.20 -10.95
C VAL A 161 -0.08 -12.68 -9.59
N TRP A 162 -0.58 -13.25 -8.49
CA TRP A 162 -0.28 -12.77 -7.14
C TRP A 162 1.21 -12.87 -6.83
N GLY A 163 1.88 -13.98 -7.16
CA GLY A 163 3.31 -14.17 -6.90
C GLY A 163 4.19 -13.21 -7.72
N MET A 164 3.74 -12.75 -8.88
CA MET A 164 4.40 -11.68 -9.61
C MET A 164 4.18 -10.33 -8.92
N LEU A 165 2.94 -10.00 -8.59
CA LEU A 165 2.57 -8.67 -8.12
C LEU A 165 2.94 -8.41 -6.66
N GLU A 166 2.99 -9.42 -5.80
CA GLU A 166 3.42 -9.23 -4.41
C GLU A 166 4.88 -8.78 -4.34
N LYS A 167 5.78 -9.45 -5.07
CA LYS A 167 7.21 -9.11 -5.14
C LYS A 167 7.46 -7.79 -5.84
N LEU A 168 6.78 -7.56 -6.97
CA LEU A 168 6.85 -6.29 -7.68
C LEU A 168 6.36 -5.12 -6.82
N SER A 169 5.39 -5.34 -5.93
CA SER A 169 4.91 -4.27 -5.04
C SER A 169 6.04 -3.74 -4.17
N THR A 170 6.83 -4.64 -3.58
CA THR A 170 7.95 -4.25 -2.71
C THR A 170 9.14 -3.74 -3.51
N SER A 171 9.54 -4.39 -4.61
CA SER A 171 10.71 -3.98 -5.37
C SER A 171 10.49 -2.62 -6.05
N LEU A 172 9.36 -2.44 -6.73
CA LEU A 172 9.04 -1.19 -7.40
C LEU A 172 8.79 -0.07 -6.39
N LEU A 173 8.15 -0.33 -5.25
CA LEU A 173 8.00 0.70 -4.23
C LEU A 173 9.35 1.10 -3.62
N ALA A 174 10.27 0.16 -3.45
CA ALA A 174 11.64 0.42 -3.00
C ALA A 174 12.50 1.13 -4.07
N GLY A 175 12.02 1.25 -5.32
CA GLY A 175 12.76 1.90 -6.40
C GLY A 175 13.76 0.99 -7.10
N VAL A 176 13.57 -0.34 -7.01
CA VAL A 176 14.44 -1.35 -7.61
C VAL A 176 13.73 -2.02 -8.80
N PRO A 177 14.31 -1.97 -10.02
CA PRO A 177 13.75 -2.62 -11.20
C PRO A 177 13.75 -4.15 -11.05
N SER A 178 12.88 -4.85 -11.77
CA SER A 178 12.75 -6.30 -11.62
C SER A 178 12.64 -7.07 -12.93
N ILE A 179 13.24 -8.26 -12.98
CA ILE A 179 13.04 -9.25 -14.03
C ILE A 179 12.14 -10.35 -13.48
N VAL A 180 10.96 -10.50 -14.07
CA VAL A 180 9.97 -11.51 -13.72
C VAL A 180 10.23 -12.79 -14.49
N LYS A 181 10.49 -13.88 -13.78
CA LYS A 181 10.62 -15.22 -14.34
C LYS A 181 9.54 -16.12 -13.74
N PRO A 182 8.35 -16.26 -14.38
CA PRO A 182 7.35 -17.23 -13.95
C PRO A 182 7.78 -18.68 -14.18
N SER A 183 7.17 -19.61 -13.45
CA SER A 183 7.20 -21.02 -13.81
C SER A 183 6.58 -21.22 -15.20
N PRO A 184 7.12 -22.10 -16.07
CA PRO A 184 6.52 -22.37 -17.37
C PRO A 184 5.03 -22.75 -17.24
N PHE A 185 4.67 -23.57 -16.25
CA PHE A 185 3.28 -23.96 -15.97
C PHE A 185 2.43 -22.74 -15.61
N GLY A 186 1.44 -22.44 -16.46
CA GLY A 186 0.53 -21.30 -16.26
C GLY A 186 1.12 -19.93 -16.65
N SER A 187 2.35 -19.87 -17.19
CA SER A 187 3.00 -18.58 -17.54
C SER A 187 2.27 -17.76 -18.59
N TYR A 188 1.36 -18.35 -19.39
CA TYR A 188 0.47 -17.60 -20.30
C TYR A 188 -0.41 -16.59 -19.56
N LEU A 189 -0.78 -16.86 -18.30
CA LEU A 189 -1.55 -15.92 -17.47
C LEU A 189 -0.67 -14.75 -17.01
N THR A 190 0.53 -15.03 -16.49
CA THR A 190 1.51 -13.99 -16.14
C THR A 190 1.83 -13.11 -17.36
N ASN A 191 2.05 -13.72 -18.52
CA ASN A 191 2.37 -13.03 -19.77
C ASN A 191 1.27 -12.05 -20.18
N ALA A 192 0.00 -12.51 -20.18
CA ALA A 192 -1.14 -11.67 -20.54
C ALA A 192 -1.35 -10.48 -19.57
N VAL A 193 -1.15 -10.69 -18.26
CA VAL A 193 -1.23 -9.59 -17.28
C VAL A 193 -0.05 -8.62 -17.45
N PHE A 194 1.16 -9.14 -17.63
CA PHE A 194 2.35 -8.32 -17.82
C PHE A 194 2.27 -7.49 -19.11
N GLN A 195 1.71 -8.05 -20.17
CA GLN A 195 1.48 -7.32 -21.42
C GLN A 195 0.63 -6.07 -21.18
N ASP A 196 -0.49 -6.19 -20.47
CA ASP A 196 -1.33 -5.05 -20.12
C ASP A 196 -0.62 -4.05 -19.19
N MET A 197 0.27 -4.52 -18.31
CA MET A 197 1.10 -3.62 -17.49
C MET A 197 1.98 -2.73 -18.37
N ILE A 198 2.61 -3.28 -19.42
CA ILE A 198 3.44 -2.52 -20.37
C ILE A 198 2.56 -1.61 -21.24
N GLU A 199 1.47 -2.13 -21.81
CA GLU A 199 0.53 -1.37 -22.66
C GLU A 199 -0.11 -0.18 -21.94
N SER A 200 -0.17 -0.22 -20.61
CA SER A 200 -0.68 0.91 -19.82
C SER A 200 0.17 2.19 -19.96
N GLY A 201 1.46 2.07 -20.30
CA GLY A 201 2.40 3.21 -20.37
C GLY A 201 2.65 3.90 -19.02
N ILE A 202 2.31 3.24 -17.90
CA ILE A 202 2.42 3.83 -16.56
C ILE A 202 3.81 3.59 -15.94
N LEU A 203 4.39 2.42 -16.20
CA LEU A 203 5.69 2.04 -15.65
C LEU A 203 6.81 2.74 -16.42
N PRO A 204 7.83 3.30 -15.75
CA PRO A 204 8.99 3.83 -16.42
C PRO A 204 9.72 2.76 -17.23
N GLU A 205 10.39 3.19 -18.28
CA GLU A 205 11.23 2.32 -19.11
C GLU A 205 12.27 1.59 -18.24
N GLY A 206 12.45 0.28 -18.47
CA GLY A 206 13.38 -0.58 -17.74
C GLY A 206 12.92 -0.99 -16.33
N ALA A 207 11.79 -0.49 -15.83
CA ALA A 207 11.31 -0.79 -14.48
C ALA A 207 10.98 -2.27 -14.27
N VAL A 208 10.43 -2.92 -15.30
CA VAL A 208 10.06 -4.34 -15.27
C VAL A 208 10.45 -5.03 -16.58
N GLN A 209 10.81 -6.30 -16.49
CA GLN A 209 11.09 -7.19 -17.61
C GLN A 209 10.44 -8.56 -17.36
N LEU A 210 10.19 -9.34 -18.41
CA LEU A 210 9.55 -10.67 -18.34
C LEU A 210 10.32 -11.70 -19.15
N VAL A 211 10.59 -12.85 -18.53
CA VAL A 211 11.25 -14.00 -19.15
C VAL A 211 10.38 -15.26 -18.98
N CYS A 212 9.71 -15.66 -20.04
CA CYS A 212 8.84 -16.84 -20.10
C CYS A 212 9.55 -18.03 -20.74
N GLY A 213 10.02 -18.97 -19.91
CA GLY A 213 10.64 -20.22 -20.37
C GLY A 213 11.59 -20.79 -19.31
N GLU A 214 12.68 -21.41 -19.73
CA GLU A 214 13.72 -21.84 -18.80
C GLU A 214 14.49 -20.63 -18.24
N PRO A 215 14.98 -20.68 -17.00
CA PRO A 215 15.76 -19.57 -16.44
C PRO A 215 17.11 -19.38 -17.15
N GLY A 216 17.60 -20.39 -17.89
CA GLY A 216 18.92 -20.38 -18.51
C GLY A 216 20.03 -20.05 -17.52
N ASN A 217 20.91 -19.13 -17.90
CA ASN A 217 22.04 -18.67 -17.11
C ASN A 217 21.84 -17.25 -16.53
N ILE A 218 20.60 -16.78 -16.35
CA ILE A 218 20.34 -15.41 -15.84
C ILE A 218 21.05 -15.13 -14.52
N LEU A 219 21.12 -16.12 -13.62
CA LEU A 219 21.79 -15.95 -12.33
C LEU A 219 23.31 -16.02 -12.43
N ASP A 220 23.91 -16.36 -13.55
CA ASP A 220 25.39 -16.36 -13.67
C ASP A 220 25.96 -14.94 -13.78
N TYR A 221 25.11 -13.95 -14.12
CA TYR A 221 25.48 -12.55 -14.36
C TYR A 221 24.98 -11.59 -13.28
N VAL A 222 24.46 -12.09 -12.16
CA VAL A 222 24.10 -11.22 -11.01
C VAL A 222 25.36 -10.71 -10.31
N GLN A 223 25.30 -9.47 -9.86
CA GLN A 223 26.41 -8.75 -9.23
C GLN A 223 25.99 -8.13 -7.89
N ASP A 224 26.90 -7.42 -7.24
CA ASP A 224 26.58 -6.69 -6.02
C ASP A 224 25.46 -5.66 -6.26
N GLY A 225 24.62 -5.47 -5.25
CA GLY A 225 23.42 -4.61 -5.36
C GLY A 225 22.19 -5.29 -5.97
N ASP A 226 22.35 -6.39 -6.72
CA ASP A 226 21.21 -7.19 -7.18
C ASP A 226 20.55 -7.95 -6.03
N SER A 227 19.34 -8.44 -6.29
CA SER A 227 18.62 -9.31 -5.39
C SER A 227 17.92 -10.44 -6.15
N VAL A 228 17.72 -11.58 -5.49
CA VAL A 228 16.99 -12.73 -6.03
C VAL A 228 15.86 -13.08 -5.07
N LEU A 229 14.62 -13.13 -5.56
CA LEU A 229 13.47 -13.65 -4.82
C LEU A 229 13.01 -14.95 -5.45
N PHE A 230 13.32 -16.05 -4.78
CA PHE A 230 12.95 -17.38 -5.24
C PHE A 230 11.75 -17.92 -4.45
N THR A 231 10.73 -18.37 -5.18
CA THR A 231 9.66 -19.22 -4.66
C THR A 231 9.66 -20.55 -5.40
N GLY A 232 9.77 -21.66 -4.67
CA GLY A 232 9.72 -23.01 -5.25
C GLY A 232 10.31 -24.07 -4.32
N SER A 233 10.73 -25.22 -4.86
CA SER A 233 11.21 -26.30 -3.98
C SER A 233 12.47 -25.94 -3.18
N ALA A 234 12.58 -26.45 -1.96
CA ALA A 234 13.75 -26.22 -1.10
C ALA A 234 15.05 -26.77 -1.70
N ASN A 235 14.96 -27.79 -2.56
CA ASN A 235 16.12 -28.33 -3.30
C ASN A 235 16.61 -27.34 -4.36
N THR A 236 15.71 -26.80 -5.18
CA THR A 236 16.07 -25.82 -6.21
C THR A 236 16.59 -24.54 -5.57
N GLY A 237 15.92 -24.00 -4.55
CA GLY A 237 16.33 -22.76 -3.90
C GLY A 237 17.74 -22.85 -3.30
N ARG A 238 18.09 -23.98 -2.65
CA ARG A 238 19.46 -24.20 -2.13
C ARG A 238 20.52 -24.24 -3.23
N LYS A 239 20.22 -24.87 -4.37
CA LYS A 239 21.13 -24.89 -5.53
C LYS A 239 21.37 -23.47 -6.06
N LEU A 240 20.30 -22.69 -6.26
CA LEU A 240 20.41 -21.31 -6.75
C LEU A 240 21.16 -20.41 -5.76
N LYS A 241 20.87 -20.52 -4.47
CA LYS A 241 21.56 -19.78 -3.41
C LYS A 241 23.07 -20.08 -3.34
N SER A 242 23.47 -21.30 -3.74
CA SER A 242 24.87 -21.74 -3.75
C SER A 242 25.65 -21.38 -5.02
N LEU A 243 25.01 -20.73 -6.01
CA LEU A 243 25.69 -20.36 -7.25
C LEU A 243 26.88 -19.43 -6.95
N PRO A 244 28.03 -19.58 -7.64
CA PRO A 244 29.21 -18.75 -7.41
C PRO A 244 28.96 -17.26 -7.56
N SER A 245 28.15 -16.84 -8.53
CA SER A 245 27.73 -15.45 -8.73
C SER A 245 26.91 -14.92 -7.54
N VAL A 246 25.94 -15.69 -7.05
CA VAL A 246 25.08 -15.31 -5.92
C VAL A 246 25.89 -15.22 -4.62
N ALA A 247 26.62 -16.30 -4.30
CA ALA A 247 27.39 -16.39 -3.06
C ALA A 247 28.64 -15.50 -3.07
N GLY A 248 29.35 -15.45 -4.20
CA GLY A 248 30.60 -14.70 -4.36
C GLY A 248 30.39 -13.19 -4.37
N ASN A 249 29.29 -12.70 -4.95
CA ASN A 249 28.94 -11.27 -4.96
C ASN A 249 28.07 -10.85 -3.77
N ALA A 250 27.83 -11.75 -2.81
CA ALA A 250 26.96 -11.54 -1.66
C ALA A 250 25.56 -11.00 -2.03
N VAL A 251 25.00 -11.52 -3.13
CA VAL A 251 23.68 -11.12 -3.64
C VAL A 251 22.62 -11.45 -2.59
N ARG A 252 21.73 -10.48 -2.33
CA ARG A 252 20.62 -10.69 -1.40
C ARG A 252 19.69 -11.76 -1.98
N PHE A 253 19.54 -12.88 -1.26
CA PHE A 253 18.75 -14.02 -1.74
C PHE A 253 17.62 -14.32 -0.76
N ASN A 254 16.38 -14.02 -1.15
CA ASN A 254 15.18 -14.42 -0.45
C ASN A 254 14.71 -15.78 -0.98
N MET A 255 14.41 -16.71 -0.06
CA MET A 255 13.94 -18.04 -0.40
C MET A 255 12.64 -18.33 0.35
N GLU A 256 11.57 -18.50 -0.40
CA GLU A 256 10.32 -19.10 0.04
C GLU A 256 10.24 -20.52 -0.54
N ALA A 257 10.09 -21.52 0.32
CA ALA A 257 10.16 -22.91 -0.08
C ALA A 257 9.09 -23.80 0.57
N ASP A 258 9.17 -25.11 0.27
CA ASP A 258 8.32 -26.17 0.80
C ASP A 258 8.01 -25.98 2.31
N SER A 259 6.76 -26.18 2.71
CA SER A 259 6.31 -25.89 4.08
C SER A 259 5.23 -26.87 4.54
N LEU A 260 5.52 -27.59 5.63
CA LEU A 260 4.55 -28.46 6.29
C LEU A 260 3.73 -27.68 7.32
N ASN A 261 2.88 -26.77 6.83
CA ASN A 261 2.02 -25.95 7.69
C ASN A 261 1.09 -26.81 8.55
N CYS A 262 0.78 -26.33 9.74
CA CYS A 262 -0.05 -27.05 10.70
C CYS A 262 -1.33 -26.31 11.09
N SER A 263 -2.33 -27.07 11.53
CA SER A 263 -3.51 -26.55 12.21
C SER A 263 -3.76 -27.34 13.48
N ILE A 264 -3.90 -26.64 14.61
CA ILE A 264 -4.06 -27.20 15.95
C ILE A 264 -5.49 -26.96 16.41
N LEU A 265 -6.21 -28.03 16.75
CA LEU A 265 -7.50 -27.94 17.42
C LEU A 265 -7.28 -27.81 18.93
N GLY A 266 -7.83 -26.78 19.59
CA GLY A 266 -7.70 -26.60 21.04
C GLY A 266 -8.40 -27.67 21.87
N LEU A 267 -7.96 -27.83 23.12
CA LEU A 267 -8.52 -28.81 24.06
C LEU A 267 -10.00 -28.54 24.42
N ASP A 268 -10.43 -27.28 24.31
CA ASP A 268 -11.81 -26.82 24.53
C ASP A 268 -12.73 -27.09 23.31
N ALA A 269 -12.16 -27.27 22.13
CA ALA A 269 -12.89 -27.36 20.87
C ALA A 269 -13.34 -28.80 20.57
N LYS A 270 -14.49 -29.18 21.13
CA LYS A 270 -15.10 -30.52 21.02
C LYS A 270 -16.29 -30.52 20.05
N PRO A 271 -16.74 -31.68 19.53
CA PRO A 271 -17.97 -31.76 18.74
C PRO A 271 -19.13 -31.02 19.41
N GLY A 272 -19.82 -30.15 18.66
CA GLY A 272 -20.88 -29.27 19.15
C GLY A 272 -20.42 -27.88 19.60
N THR A 273 -19.11 -27.60 19.65
CA THR A 273 -18.61 -26.23 19.80
C THR A 273 -18.43 -25.55 18.43
N PRO A 274 -18.61 -24.22 18.34
CA PRO A 274 -18.28 -23.46 17.14
C PRO A 274 -16.84 -23.67 16.66
N GLU A 275 -15.88 -23.79 17.57
CA GLU A 275 -14.45 -23.95 17.23
C GLU A 275 -14.18 -25.27 16.51
N PHE A 276 -14.87 -26.36 16.89
CA PHE A 276 -14.75 -27.63 16.18
C PHE A 276 -15.26 -27.51 14.74
N ASP A 277 -16.44 -26.91 14.53
CA ASP A 277 -17.00 -26.70 13.19
C ASP A 277 -16.12 -25.79 12.33
N LEU A 278 -15.55 -24.74 12.95
CA LEU A 278 -14.60 -23.83 12.31
C LEU A 278 -13.33 -24.56 11.88
N PHE A 279 -12.78 -25.41 12.75
CA PHE A 279 -11.58 -26.20 12.45
C PHE A 279 -11.79 -27.14 11.26
N ILE A 280 -12.88 -27.91 11.26
CA ILE A 280 -13.21 -28.82 10.15
C ILE A 280 -13.38 -28.04 8.83
N LYS A 281 -14.09 -26.92 8.88
CA LYS A 281 -14.28 -26.03 7.72
C LYS A 281 -12.95 -25.50 7.19
N GLU A 282 -12.07 -25.01 8.07
CA GLU A 282 -10.79 -24.42 7.69
C GLU A 282 -9.85 -25.46 7.08
N VAL A 283 -9.72 -26.63 7.73
CA VAL A 283 -8.90 -27.74 7.22
C VAL A 283 -9.40 -28.20 5.84
N ARG A 284 -10.71 -28.41 5.67
CA ARG A 284 -11.29 -28.75 4.36
C ARG A 284 -10.98 -27.68 3.32
N ASN A 285 -11.21 -26.41 3.64
CA ASN A 285 -10.95 -25.30 2.71
C ASN A 285 -9.48 -25.30 2.26
N GLU A 286 -8.53 -25.40 3.20
CA GLU A 286 -7.10 -25.38 2.88
C GLU A 286 -6.62 -26.60 2.08
N MET A 287 -7.23 -27.77 2.27
CA MET A 287 -6.97 -28.94 1.43
C MET A 287 -7.52 -28.78 0.00
N THR A 288 -8.60 -28.04 -0.19
CA THR A 288 -9.37 -28.01 -1.46
C THR A 288 -9.18 -26.76 -2.30
N THR A 289 -8.94 -25.59 -1.70
CA THR A 289 -8.63 -24.35 -2.41
C THR A 289 -7.39 -24.55 -3.29
N LYS A 290 -7.51 -24.27 -4.60
CA LYS A 290 -6.49 -24.54 -5.62
C LYS A 290 -6.00 -26.00 -5.65
N ALA A 291 -6.86 -26.95 -5.27
CA ALA A 291 -6.50 -28.36 -5.09
C ALA A 291 -5.29 -28.52 -4.15
N GLY A 292 -5.23 -27.72 -3.08
CA GLY A 292 -4.15 -27.76 -2.08
C GLY A 292 -2.80 -27.25 -2.59
N GLN A 293 -2.73 -26.63 -3.77
CA GLN A 293 -1.49 -26.08 -4.35
C GLN A 293 -1.15 -24.68 -3.81
N LYS A 294 -1.24 -24.49 -2.50
CA LYS A 294 -0.79 -23.28 -1.81
C LYS A 294 0.40 -23.63 -0.94
N CYS A 295 1.45 -22.80 -0.97
CA CYS A 295 2.58 -22.91 -0.05
C CYS A 295 2.14 -22.80 1.41
N THR A 296 1.02 -22.10 1.65
CA THR A 296 0.36 -21.94 2.95
C THR A 296 -0.71 -22.99 3.24
N ALA A 297 -0.95 -24.01 2.41
CA ALA A 297 -2.00 -25.01 2.70
C ALA A 297 -1.67 -25.85 3.95
N ILE A 298 -2.68 -26.21 4.73
CA ILE A 298 -2.52 -27.11 5.88
C ILE A 298 -2.04 -28.48 5.37
N ARG A 299 -0.95 -28.99 5.95
CA ARG A 299 -0.39 -30.32 5.65
C ARG A 299 -0.47 -31.27 6.85
N ARG A 300 -0.46 -30.70 8.06
CA ARG A 300 -0.45 -31.41 9.34
C ARG A 300 -1.59 -30.93 10.23
N ILE A 301 -2.45 -31.84 10.65
CA ILE A 301 -3.66 -31.55 11.42
C ILE A 301 -3.43 -32.15 12.81
N ILE A 302 -3.20 -31.29 13.80
CA ILE A 302 -2.80 -31.64 15.17
C ILE A 302 -4.03 -31.53 16.07
N VAL A 303 -4.50 -32.64 16.64
CA VAL A 303 -5.76 -32.67 17.41
C VAL A 303 -5.59 -33.42 18.72
N PRO A 304 -6.41 -33.12 19.75
CA PRO A 304 -6.36 -33.86 21.01
C PRO A 304 -6.54 -35.36 20.77
N GLU A 305 -5.77 -36.20 21.45
CA GLU A 305 -5.75 -37.65 21.22
C GLU A 305 -7.14 -38.31 21.32
N ASN A 306 -8.00 -37.77 22.18
CA ASN A 306 -9.37 -38.23 22.39
C ASN A 306 -10.37 -37.76 21.32
N LEU A 307 -9.97 -36.90 20.37
CA LEU A 307 -10.82 -36.34 19.30
C LEU A 307 -10.45 -36.83 17.90
N ILE A 308 -9.46 -37.73 17.75
CA ILE A 308 -9.00 -38.23 16.45
C ILE A 308 -10.16 -38.79 15.61
N GLY A 309 -10.98 -39.68 16.19
CA GLY A 309 -12.10 -40.29 15.48
C GLY A 309 -13.19 -39.30 15.08
N ASP A 310 -13.50 -38.33 15.96
CA ASP A 310 -14.50 -37.30 15.69
C ASP A 310 -14.06 -36.40 14.52
N VAL A 311 -12.80 -35.95 14.55
CA VAL A 311 -12.22 -35.11 13.49
C VAL A 311 -12.13 -35.88 12.18
N GLN A 312 -11.64 -37.12 12.20
CA GLN A 312 -11.59 -37.97 11.01
C GLN A 312 -12.97 -38.09 10.35
N ASN A 313 -13.99 -38.47 11.11
CA ASN A 313 -15.35 -38.65 10.58
C ASN A 313 -15.94 -37.34 10.02
N ALA A 314 -15.81 -36.24 10.76
CA ALA A 314 -16.33 -34.94 10.34
C ALA A 314 -15.61 -34.41 9.09
N LEU A 315 -14.28 -34.54 9.04
CA LEU A 315 -13.46 -34.08 7.93
C LEU A 315 -13.68 -34.93 6.67
N SER A 316 -13.71 -36.25 6.78
CA SER A 316 -14.02 -37.14 5.65
C SER A 316 -15.36 -36.81 5.02
N LYS A 317 -16.41 -36.65 5.84
CA LYS A 317 -17.74 -36.25 5.35
C LYS A 317 -17.73 -34.87 4.67
N ALA A 318 -16.97 -33.93 5.21
CA ALA A 318 -16.85 -32.59 4.65
C ALA A 318 -16.08 -32.59 3.32
N LEU A 319 -15.08 -33.47 3.17
CA LEU A 319 -14.32 -33.66 1.94
C LEU A 319 -15.17 -34.33 0.85
N ASP A 320 -15.95 -35.37 1.17
CA ASP A 320 -16.83 -36.09 0.22
C ASP A 320 -17.85 -35.17 -0.47
N GLN A 321 -18.23 -34.07 0.20
CA GLN A 321 -19.18 -33.08 -0.33
C GLN A 321 -18.53 -32.11 -1.34
N THR A 322 -17.22 -32.17 -1.55
CA THR A 322 -16.50 -31.26 -2.43
C THR A 322 -16.63 -31.71 -3.88
N LYS A 323 -17.47 -31.03 -4.66
CA LYS A 323 -17.59 -31.29 -6.11
C LYS A 323 -16.28 -30.93 -6.84
N ILE A 324 -15.70 -31.91 -7.53
CA ILE A 324 -14.46 -31.78 -8.31
C ILE A 324 -14.80 -31.77 -9.79
N GLY A 325 -14.16 -30.93 -10.60
CA GLY A 325 -14.38 -30.96 -12.04
C GLY A 325 -13.92 -29.71 -12.78
N ASN A 326 -14.50 -29.50 -13.96
CA ASN A 326 -14.18 -28.39 -14.83
C ASN A 326 -14.48 -27.04 -14.15
N PRO A 327 -13.50 -26.12 -14.03
CA PRO A 327 -13.69 -24.80 -13.44
C PRO A 327 -14.77 -23.92 -14.07
N LEU A 328 -15.14 -24.19 -15.33
CA LEU A 328 -16.20 -23.46 -16.03
C LEU A 328 -17.60 -23.79 -15.51
N SER A 329 -17.77 -24.93 -14.84
CA SER A 329 -19.04 -25.29 -14.22
C SER A 329 -19.20 -24.59 -12.88
N ARG A 330 -20.37 -23.97 -12.67
CA ARG A 330 -20.72 -23.30 -11.40
C ARG A 330 -20.88 -24.28 -10.23
N GLU A 331 -21.00 -25.57 -10.51
CA GLU A 331 -21.11 -26.60 -9.48
C GLU A 331 -19.75 -27.01 -8.91
N THR A 332 -18.68 -26.85 -9.69
CA THR A 332 -17.32 -27.18 -9.28
C THR A 332 -16.90 -26.34 -8.06
N ARG A 333 -16.30 -27.00 -7.07
CA ARG A 333 -15.75 -26.37 -5.86
C ARG A 333 -14.23 -26.55 -5.77
N MET A 334 -13.70 -27.62 -6.36
CA MET A 334 -12.27 -27.84 -6.53
C MET A 334 -11.99 -28.20 -7.99
N GLY A 335 -11.01 -27.55 -8.61
CA GLY A 335 -10.58 -27.89 -9.97
C GLY A 335 -9.42 -28.91 -9.99
N SER A 336 -8.53 -28.81 -10.98
CA SER A 336 -7.39 -29.71 -11.14
C SER A 336 -6.10 -29.17 -10.52
N LEU A 337 -5.11 -30.06 -10.37
CA LEU A 337 -3.71 -29.64 -10.23
C LEU A 337 -3.25 -28.94 -11.51
N VAL A 338 -2.14 -28.19 -11.48
CA VAL A 338 -1.69 -27.34 -12.60
C VAL A 338 -1.31 -28.11 -13.88
N GLY A 339 -1.16 -29.44 -13.80
CA GLY A 339 -0.85 -30.30 -14.94
C GLY A 339 -0.49 -31.73 -14.53
N LYS A 340 -0.39 -32.66 -15.50
CA LYS A 340 -0.11 -34.08 -15.22
C LYS A 340 1.25 -34.32 -14.57
N GLN A 341 2.27 -33.57 -14.94
CA GLN A 341 3.57 -33.68 -14.27
C GLN A 341 3.49 -33.40 -12.76
N GLN A 342 2.66 -32.43 -12.36
CA GLN A 342 2.42 -32.16 -10.94
C GLN A 342 1.56 -33.25 -10.29
N TYR A 343 0.57 -33.78 -11.01
CA TYR A 343 -0.21 -34.93 -10.54
C TYR A 343 0.70 -36.13 -10.21
N ASP A 344 1.63 -36.47 -11.11
CA ASP A 344 2.56 -37.58 -10.91
C ASP A 344 3.51 -37.32 -9.74
N GLU A 345 3.99 -36.08 -9.56
CA GLU A 345 4.83 -35.73 -8.41
C GLU A 345 4.07 -35.87 -7.09
N VAL A 346 2.83 -35.39 -7.02
CA VAL A 346 2.01 -35.53 -5.81
C VAL A 346 1.73 -37.01 -5.52
N LEU A 347 1.46 -37.82 -6.55
CA LEU A 347 1.25 -39.26 -6.39
C LEU A 347 2.49 -39.96 -5.82
N ARG A 348 3.71 -39.61 -6.29
CA ARG A 348 4.96 -40.12 -5.70
C ARG A 348 5.09 -39.77 -4.22
N LYS A 349 4.73 -38.56 -3.81
CA LYS A 349 4.77 -38.15 -2.38
C LYS A 349 3.72 -38.87 -1.55
N VAL A 350 2.53 -39.08 -2.10
CA VAL A 350 1.46 -39.89 -1.48
C VAL A 350 1.96 -41.32 -1.20
N ASP A 351 2.68 -41.93 -2.15
CA ASP A 351 3.22 -43.27 -1.96
C ASP A 351 4.34 -43.32 -0.91
N LEU A 352 5.16 -42.27 -0.79
CA LEU A 352 6.12 -42.15 0.32
C LEU A 352 5.42 -42.05 1.69
N LEU A 353 4.33 -41.28 1.79
CA LEU A 353 3.60 -41.11 3.05
C LEU A 353 3.02 -42.44 3.56
N LYS A 354 2.54 -43.31 2.66
CA LYS A 354 1.99 -44.65 3.01
C LYS A 354 2.98 -45.57 3.73
N ALA A 355 4.28 -45.28 3.69
CA ALA A 355 5.30 -46.13 4.31
C ALA A 355 5.18 -46.18 5.84
N GLU A 356 4.78 -45.08 6.50
CA GLU A 356 4.66 -45.02 7.97
C GLU A 356 3.28 -44.52 8.44
N THR A 357 2.43 -44.03 7.54
CA THR A 357 1.08 -43.52 7.86
C THR A 357 -0.03 -44.32 7.22
N GLU A 358 -1.20 -44.30 7.84
CA GLU A 358 -2.40 -44.96 7.33
C GLU A 358 -3.21 -44.01 6.45
N LEU A 359 -3.60 -44.43 5.25
CA LEU A 359 -4.52 -43.66 4.41
C LEU A 359 -5.96 -43.89 4.90
N ILE A 360 -6.49 -42.93 5.65
CA ILE A 360 -7.81 -43.02 6.31
C ILE A 360 -8.96 -42.42 5.49
N TYR A 361 -8.65 -41.68 4.43
CA TYR A 361 -9.63 -41.20 3.45
C TYR A 361 -8.99 -41.06 2.06
N ASP A 362 -9.63 -41.65 1.06
CA ASP A 362 -9.31 -41.53 -0.36
C ASP A 362 -10.62 -41.56 -1.17
N GLY A 363 -11.35 -40.45 -1.12
CA GLY A 363 -12.68 -40.37 -1.73
C GLY A 363 -12.64 -40.62 -3.24
N LYS A 364 -13.63 -41.36 -3.77
CA LYS A 364 -13.82 -41.53 -5.22
C LYS A 364 -14.88 -40.55 -5.70
N HIS A 365 -14.46 -39.48 -6.37
CA HIS A 365 -15.38 -38.45 -6.85
C HIS A 365 -15.69 -38.66 -8.33
N GLU A 366 -16.97 -38.61 -8.68
CA GLU A 366 -17.38 -38.34 -10.06
C GLU A 366 -17.03 -36.88 -10.40
N LEU A 367 -16.43 -36.66 -11.56
CA LEU A 367 -16.02 -35.35 -12.00
C LEU A 367 -17.17 -34.61 -12.72
N VAL A 368 -17.30 -33.32 -12.44
CA VAL A 368 -18.25 -32.43 -13.13
C VAL A 368 -17.64 -31.98 -14.45
N ASP A 369 -18.27 -32.33 -15.58
CA ASP A 369 -17.89 -31.91 -16.94
C ASP A 369 -16.39 -32.09 -17.29
N ALA A 370 -15.76 -33.13 -16.75
CA ALA A 370 -14.35 -33.43 -16.91
C ALA A 370 -14.07 -34.94 -16.74
N ASP A 371 -12.84 -35.36 -17.04
CA ASP A 371 -12.40 -36.74 -16.90
C ASP A 371 -10.98 -36.85 -16.31
N TYR A 372 -10.68 -37.99 -15.69
CA TYR A 372 -9.38 -38.25 -15.05
C TYR A 372 -8.26 -38.58 -16.05
N GLU A 373 -8.59 -39.01 -17.26
CA GLU A 373 -7.61 -39.44 -18.28
C GLU A 373 -6.87 -38.21 -18.83
N ASN A 374 -7.61 -37.19 -19.25
CA ASN A 374 -7.08 -35.99 -19.89
C ASN A 374 -6.72 -34.88 -18.88
N GLY A 375 -7.48 -34.75 -17.79
CA GLY A 375 -7.31 -33.68 -16.81
C GLY A 375 -6.45 -34.05 -15.60
N ALA A 376 -5.77 -33.09 -14.99
CA ALA A 376 -4.92 -33.30 -13.81
C ALA A 376 -5.70 -33.31 -12.47
N PHE A 377 -6.85 -33.99 -12.43
CA PHE A 377 -7.72 -34.04 -11.25
C PHE A 377 -7.22 -35.04 -10.20
N MET A 378 -7.27 -34.63 -8.93
CA MET A 378 -6.92 -35.49 -7.79
C MET A 378 -7.95 -35.34 -6.68
N SER A 379 -8.48 -36.47 -6.20
CA SER A 379 -9.34 -36.49 -5.01
C SER A 379 -8.53 -36.24 -3.72
N PRO A 380 -9.09 -35.52 -2.73
CA PRO A 380 -8.40 -35.27 -1.47
C PRO A 380 -8.02 -36.55 -0.73
N LYS A 381 -6.87 -36.54 -0.06
CA LYS A 381 -6.34 -37.68 0.70
C LYS A 381 -6.01 -37.26 2.13
N LEU A 382 -6.53 -38.01 3.10
CA LEU A 382 -6.24 -37.81 4.52
C LEU A 382 -5.49 -39.03 5.05
N PHE A 383 -4.34 -38.77 5.67
CA PHE A 383 -3.55 -39.78 6.36
C PHE A 383 -3.70 -39.66 7.88
N LEU A 384 -3.42 -40.73 8.61
CA LEU A 384 -3.25 -40.75 10.06
C LEU A 384 -1.80 -41.14 10.40
N ASN A 385 -1.15 -40.28 11.19
CA ASN A 385 0.06 -40.62 11.90
C ASN A 385 -0.30 -40.76 13.39
N ASP A 386 -0.52 -41.99 13.82
CA ASP A 386 -0.89 -42.37 15.18
C ASP A 386 0.23 -42.17 16.22
N LYS A 387 1.49 -42.12 15.76
CA LYS A 387 2.68 -41.93 16.62
C LYS A 387 3.57 -40.80 16.09
N PRO A 388 3.11 -39.55 16.11
CA PRO A 388 3.75 -38.44 15.42
C PRO A 388 5.08 -37.99 16.03
N PHE A 389 5.47 -38.49 17.20
CA PHE A 389 6.82 -38.32 17.76
C PHE A 389 7.81 -39.39 17.29
N GLU A 390 7.34 -40.58 16.93
CA GLU A 390 8.18 -41.71 16.46
C GLU A 390 8.28 -41.76 14.93
N LYS A 391 7.16 -41.55 14.24
CA LYS A 391 7.03 -41.65 12.77
C LYS A 391 7.23 -40.30 12.12
N ASN A 392 8.32 -40.14 11.37
CA ASN A 392 8.78 -38.83 10.90
C ASN A 392 8.27 -38.47 9.50
N ILE A 393 7.74 -39.41 8.73
CA ILE A 393 7.44 -39.18 7.31
C ILE A 393 6.52 -37.97 7.08
N SER A 394 5.51 -37.77 7.94
CA SER A 394 4.56 -36.64 7.89
C SER A 394 5.17 -35.29 8.26
N HIS A 395 6.39 -35.30 8.82
CA HIS A 395 7.19 -34.13 9.17
C HIS A 395 8.32 -33.89 8.16
N ASP A 396 8.52 -34.77 7.18
CA ASP A 396 9.62 -34.70 6.22
C ASP A 396 9.18 -34.67 4.75
N VAL A 397 8.01 -35.20 4.43
CA VAL A 397 7.48 -35.27 3.06
C VAL A 397 6.29 -34.34 2.90
N GLU A 398 6.41 -33.37 1.99
CA GLU A 398 5.28 -32.58 1.52
C GLU A 398 4.73 -33.14 0.21
N ALA A 399 3.43 -33.43 0.19
CA ALA A 399 2.66 -33.69 -1.02
C ALA A 399 1.92 -32.40 -1.41
N PHE A 400 2.41 -31.69 -2.43
CA PHE A 400 1.91 -30.37 -2.84
C PHE A 400 0.62 -30.47 -3.69
N GLY A 401 -0.45 -30.92 -3.03
CA GLY A 401 -1.78 -31.15 -3.58
C GLY A 401 -2.82 -31.27 -2.45
N PRO A 402 -3.99 -31.90 -2.68
CA PRO A 402 -5.05 -31.96 -1.67
C PRO A 402 -4.79 -33.09 -0.66
N VAL A 403 -3.64 -33.04 0.03
CA VAL A 403 -3.15 -34.10 0.93
C VAL A 403 -2.82 -33.52 2.29
N SER A 404 -3.25 -34.19 3.36
CA SER A 404 -2.93 -33.81 4.74
C SER A 404 -2.82 -35.04 5.65
N THR A 405 -2.14 -34.88 6.79
CA THR A 405 -2.00 -35.94 7.81
C THR A 405 -2.56 -35.48 9.16
N LEU A 406 -3.46 -36.26 9.75
CA LEU A 406 -3.98 -36.13 11.11
C LEU A 406 -3.01 -36.74 12.13
N MET A 407 -2.84 -36.08 13.30
CA MET A 407 -1.94 -36.53 14.35
C MET A 407 -2.43 -36.14 15.76
N PRO A 408 -2.30 -37.03 16.76
CA PRO A 408 -2.74 -36.78 18.14
C PRO A 408 -1.71 -35.98 18.96
N TYR A 409 -2.20 -35.25 19.96
CA TYR A 409 -1.40 -34.61 21.03
C TYR A 409 -2.17 -34.60 22.36
N LYS A 410 -1.47 -34.36 23.48
CA LYS A 410 -2.08 -34.33 24.84
C LYS A 410 -2.32 -32.94 25.42
N ASP A 411 -1.36 -32.05 25.28
CA ASP A 411 -1.38 -30.71 25.88
C ASP A 411 -0.73 -29.64 24.98
N ALA A 412 -0.73 -28.39 25.44
CA ALA A 412 -0.15 -27.27 24.71
C ALA A 412 1.35 -27.45 24.40
N GLU A 413 2.10 -28.15 25.27
CA GLU A 413 3.52 -28.42 25.05
C GLU A 413 3.71 -29.40 23.89
N GLU A 414 2.98 -30.52 23.89
CA GLU A 414 3.03 -31.48 22.80
C GLU A 414 2.52 -30.89 21.48
N ALA A 415 1.44 -30.10 21.49
CA ALA A 415 0.93 -29.42 20.29
C ALA A 415 1.99 -28.51 19.66
N ALA A 416 2.63 -27.67 20.48
CA ALA A 416 3.70 -26.78 20.01
C ALA A 416 4.94 -27.57 19.58
N ALA A 417 5.31 -28.64 20.28
CA ALA A 417 6.42 -29.51 19.92
C ALA A 417 6.19 -30.18 18.55
N LEU A 418 4.99 -30.71 18.31
CA LEU A 418 4.59 -31.26 17.01
C LEU A 418 4.60 -30.20 15.92
N ALA A 419 4.06 -29.00 16.17
CA ALA A 419 4.09 -27.92 15.20
C ALA A 419 5.53 -27.61 14.74
N LYS A 420 6.50 -27.56 15.67
CA LYS A 420 7.93 -27.34 15.37
C LYS A 420 8.58 -28.47 14.57
N ARG A 421 8.05 -29.71 14.56
CA ARG A 421 8.62 -30.83 13.79
C ARG A 421 8.58 -30.62 12.28
N GLY A 422 7.82 -29.65 11.77
CA GLY A 422 7.89 -29.19 10.39
C GLY A 422 9.25 -28.57 10.00
N LYS A 423 10.14 -28.34 10.97
CA LYS A 423 11.49 -27.77 10.80
C LYS A 423 11.48 -26.36 10.19
N GLY A 424 10.51 -25.55 10.61
CA GLY A 424 10.26 -24.22 10.06
C GLY A 424 9.16 -24.24 9.00
N SER A 425 8.13 -23.45 9.18
CA SER A 425 6.94 -23.40 8.32
C SER A 425 6.51 -21.97 8.05
N LEU A 426 5.81 -21.76 6.94
CA LEU A 426 5.26 -20.45 6.58
C LEU A 426 4.17 -20.04 7.57
N VAL A 427 3.24 -20.96 7.88
CA VAL A 427 2.12 -20.68 8.77
C VAL A 427 1.76 -21.88 9.65
N GLY A 428 1.33 -21.58 10.88
CA GLY A 428 0.63 -22.52 11.75
C GLY A 428 -0.69 -21.89 12.23
N SER A 429 -1.71 -22.71 12.49
CA SER A 429 -2.99 -22.22 13.03
C SER A 429 -3.39 -22.87 14.33
N ILE A 430 -4.16 -22.14 15.13
CA ILE A 430 -4.77 -22.61 16.37
C ILE A 430 -6.25 -22.24 16.33
N VAL A 431 -7.12 -23.24 16.51
CA VAL A 431 -8.57 -23.05 16.55
C VAL A 431 -9.08 -23.40 17.95
N SER A 432 -9.37 -22.37 18.74
CA SER A 432 -9.70 -22.50 20.17
C SER A 432 -10.31 -21.20 20.69
N HIS A 433 -11.19 -21.29 21.70
CA HIS A 433 -11.73 -20.14 22.42
C HIS A 433 -11.08 -19.98 23.82
N ASP A 434 -10.13 -20.85 24.17
CA ASP A 434 -9.32 -20.72 25.38
C ASP A 434 -8.08 -19.85 25.12
N ASN A 435 -8.15 -18.61 25.59
CA ASN A 435 -7.07 -17.63 25.44
C ASN A 435 -5.73 -18.09 26.08
N ASN A 436 -5.77 -18.88 27.15
CA ASN A 436 -4.54 -19.35 27.80
C ASN A 436 -3.86 -20.41 26.94
N PHE A 437 -4.62 -21.38 26.46
CA PHE A 437 -4.11 -22.40 25.53
C PHE A 437 -3.54 -21.76 24.25
N VAL A 438 -4.26 -20.80 23.67
CA VAL A 438 -3.83 -20.06 22.48
C VAL A 438 -2.52 -19.31 22.75
N ALA A 439 -2.44 -18.53 23.82
CA ALA A 439 -1.26 -17.72 24.14
C ALA A 439 -0.03 -18.60 24.40
N GLU A 440 -0.19 -19.66 25.22
CA GLU A 440 0.88 -20.58 25.56
C GLU A 440 1.40 -21.33 24.32
N THR A 441 0.50 -21.93 23.53
CA THR A 441 0.86 -22.67 22.32
C THR A 441 1.52 -21.75 21.29
N SER A 442 0.97 -20.54 21.09
CA SER A 442 1.49 -19.57 20.10
C SER A 442 2.94 -19.19 20.39
N TRP A 443 3.26 -18.77 21.62
CA TRP A 443 4.62 -18.38 21.97
C TRP A 443 5.61 -19.54 21.82
N LYS A 444 5.21 -20.76 22.21
CA LYS A 444 6.08 -21.96 22.14
C LYS A 444 6.38 -22.44 20.72
N MET A 445 5.55 -22.08 19.72
CA MET A 445 5.72 -22.49 18.32
C MET A 445 6.21 -21.36 17.39
N ALA A 446 6.10 -20.09 17.79
CA ALA A 446 6.37 -18.93 16.94
C ALA A 446 7.78 -18.90 16.32
N SER A 447 8.81 -19.37 17.02
CA SER A 447 10.19 -19.40 16.49
C SER A 447 10.39 -20.33 15.29
N GLN A 448 9.38 -21.13 14.93
CA GLN A 448 9.40 -22.03 13.78
C GLN A 448 8.29 -21.72 12.77
N HIS A 449 7.57 -20.60 12.91
CA HIS A 449 6.47 -20.22 12.00
C HIS A 449 6.57 -18.74 11.67
N GLY A 450 6.51 -18.38 10.38
CA GLY A 450 6.49 -16.95 10.02
C GLY A 450 5.17 -16.27 10.32
N ARG A 451 4.07 -17.03 10.34
CA ARG A 451 2.75 -16.55 10.75
C ARG A 451 2.05 -17.55 11.65
N ILE A 452 1.40 -17.06 12.71
CA ILE A 452 0.44 -17.82 13.49
C ILE A 452 -0.94 -17.24 13.23
N PHE A 453 -1.87 -18.09 12.81
CA PHE A 453 -3.25 -17.74 12.54
C PHE A 453 -4.17 -18.33 13.63
N VAL A 454 -4.81 -17.47 14.42
CA VAL A 454 -5.73 -17.89 15.48
C VAL A 454 -7.17 -17.68 15.02
N LEU A 455 -7.99 -18.71 15.15
CA LEU A 455 -9.40 -18.69 14.74
C LEU A 455 -10.31 -19.10 15.90
N ASN A 456 -11.37 -18.32 16.12
CA ASN A 456 -12.44 -18.66 17.06
C ASN A 456 -13.77 -18.08 16.57
N ARG A 457 -14.86 -18.31 17.32
CA ARG A 457 -16.20 -17.80 16.98
C ARG A 457 -16.29 -16.27 16.84
N ASP A 458 -15.41 -15.51 17.49
CA ASP A 458 -15.44 -14.04 17.49
C ASP A 458 -14.77 -13.47 16.24
N SER A 459 -13.68 -14.07 15.77
CA SER A 459 -12.94 -13.61 14.58
C SER A 459 -13.40 -14.23 13.27
N ALA A 460 -14.09 -15.38 13.30
CA ALA A 460 -14.38 -16.19 12.11
C ALA A 460 -15.17 -15.48 11.01
N LYS A 461 -16.01 -14.49 11.34
CA LYS A 461 -16.85 -13.77 10.36
C LYS A 461 -16.05 -12.84 9.44
N GLU A 462 -14.95 -12.30 9.94
CA GLU A 462 -14.09 -11.34 9.22
C GLU A 462 -12.69 -11.90 8.96
N SER A 463 -12.46 -13.17 9.34
CA SER A 463 -11.22 -13.89 9.12
C SER A 463 -10.86 -13.95 7.64
N THR A 464 -9.59 -13.71 7.35
CA THR A 464 -9.01 -13.83 6.00
C THR A 464 -8.63 -15.27 5.65
N GLY A 465 -8.64 -16.17 6.63
CA GLY A 465 -8.27 -17.58 6.50
C GLY A 465 -6.77 -17.84 6.63
N HIS A 466 -6.44 -19.11 6.88
CA HIS A 466 -5.10 -19.63 7.06
C HIS A 466 -4.22 -19.40 5.82
N GLY A 467 -4.75 -19.75 4.64
CA GLY A 467 -4.00 -19.78 3.40
C GLY A 467 -3.85 -18.45 2.67
N SER A 468 -4.35 -17.34 3.23
CA SER A 468 -4.34 -16.02 2.61
C SER A 468 -3.26 -15.11 3.21
N PRO A 469 -2.06 -15.02 2.61
CA PRO A 469 -1.03 -14.07 3.05
C PRO A 469 -1.51 -12.63 2.81
N LEU A 470 -1.51 -11.81 3.86
CA LEU A 470 -1.90 -10.40 3.78
C LEU A 470 -0.67 -9.52 3.50
N PRO A 471 -0.73 -8.57 2.55
CA PRO A 471 0.43 -7.72 2.21
C PRO A 471 1.04 -6.92 3.38
N THR A 472 0.23 -6.63 4.41
CA THR A 472 0.69 -5.90 5.60
C THR A 472 1.32 -6.80 6.66
N LEU A 473 1.24 -8.12 6.51
CA LEU A 473 1.78 -9.12 7.42
C LEU A 473 2.91 -9.88 6.74
N MET A 474 3.84 -10.41 7.52
CA MET A 474 4.98 -11.14 6.99
C MET A 474 4.51 -12.44 6.31
N HIS A 475 5.05 -12.71 5.12
CA HIS A 475 4.94 -13.98 4.42
C HIS A 475 6.33 -14.59 4.25
N GLY A 476 6.57 -15.76 4.82
CA GLY A 476 7.91 -16.32 4.93
C GLY A 476 7.99 -17.21 6.14
N GLY A 477 9.16 -17.75 6.44
CA GLY A 477 9.33 -18.63 7.58
C GLY A 477 10.74 -19.21 7.69
N PRO A 478 11.16 -19.61 8.90
CA PRO A 478 12.51 -20.12 9.14
C PRO A 478 12.72 -21.52 8.53
N GLY A 479 13.96 -21.99 8.55
CA GLY A 479 14.29 -23.39 8.29
C GLY A 479 13.85 -23.87 6.91
N ARG A 480 13.00 -24.90 6.87
CA ARG A 480 12.53 -25.54 5.63
C ARG A 480 11.78 -24.58 4.70
N ALA A 481 10.98 -23.69 5.28
CA ALA A 481 10.25 -22.65 4.55
C ALA A 481 11.17 -21.63 3.85
N GLY A 482 12.47 -21.67 4.13
CA GLY A 482 13.53 -21.05 3.35
C GLY A 482 14.32 -19.94 4.06
N GLY A 483 13.81 -19.46 5.20
CA GLY A 483 14.41 -18.39 5.99
C GLY A 483 14.21 -17.00 5.40
N GLY A 484 13.42 -16.88 4.33
CA GLY A 484 13.05 -15.62 3.71
C GLY A 484 11.87 -14.93 4.39
N GLU A 485 11.74 -13.64 4.09
CA GLU A 485 10.63 -12.78 4.50
C GLU A 485 10.22 -11.90 3.31
N GLU A 486 8.94 -11.98 2.97
CA GLU A 486 8.26 -11.22 1.91
C GLU A 486 7.05 -10.49 2.51
N MET A 487 6.50 -9.55 1.75
CA MET A 487 5.40 -8.69 2.18
C MET A 487 5.72 -7.90 3.47
N GLY A 488 5.04 -8.14 4.60
CA GLY A 488 5.35 -7.52 5.89
C GLY A 488 5.10 -6.00 5.94
N GLY A 489 4.27 -5.47 5.04
CA GLY A 489 4.08 -4.03 4.91
C GLY A 489 5.39 -3.33 4.57
N LEU A 490 5.80 -2.35 5.37
CA LEU A 490 7.05 -1.61 5.13
C LEU A 490 8.30 -2.47 5.35
N ASN A 491 8.23 -3.52 6.17
CA ASN A 491 9.39 -4.36 6.47
C ASN A 491 9.93 -5.07 5.21
N GLY A 492 9.06 -5.50 4.29
CA GLY A 492 9.48 -6.12 3.03
C GLY A 492 10.27 -5.19 2.10
N LEU A 493 10.22 -3.87 2.31
CA LEU A 493 11.05 -2.93 1.54
C LEU A 493 12.52 -3.00 1.94
N HIS A 494 12.84 -3.38 3.18
CA HIS A 494 14.23 -3.43 3.67
C HIS A 494 15.11 -4.38 2.85
N PHE A 495 14.54 -5.46 2.32
CA PHE A 495 15.27 -6.40 1.46
C PHE A 495 15.83 -5.73 0.20
N PHE A 496 15.19 -4.67 -0.28
CA PHE A 496 15.57 -3.93 -1.49
C PHE A 496 16.32 -2.61 -1.22
N LEU A 497 16.43 -2.22 0.05
CA LEU A 497 17.03 -0.96 0.45
C LEU A 497 18.39 -1.18 1.14
N GLN A 498 19.37 -0.34 0.87
CA GLN A 498 20.63 -0.29 1.59
C GLN A 498 20.49 0.60 2.83
N LYS A 499 20.67 0.01 4.01
CA LYS A 499 20.70 0.75 5.27
C LYS A 499 22.10 1.33 5.49
N THR A 500 22.17 2.63 5.73
CA THR A 500 23.42 3.37 5.93
C THR A 500 23.30 4.24 7.18
N ALA A 501 24.22 4.05 8.13
CA ALA A 501 24.35 4.95 9.27
C ALA A 501 25.07 6.23 8.83
N ILE A 502 24.44 7.38 9.05
CA ILE A 502 25.01 8.70 8.77
C ILE A 502 25.22 9.42 10.09
N GLN A 503 26.43 9.94 10.28
CA GLN A 503 26.81 10.69 11.47
C GLN A 503 27.24 12.09 11.05
N GLY A 504 26.93 13.09 11.87
CA GLY A 504 27.22 14.48 11.53
C GLY A 504 26.70 15.46 12.57
N SER A 505 26.90 16.76 12.29
CA SER A 505 26.26 17.82 13.07
C SER A 505 24.74 17.83 12.84
N PRO A 506 23.97 18.44 13.76
CA PRO A 506 22.53 18.64 13.56
C PRO A 506 22.19 19.29 12.21
N ASP A 507 22.96 20.29 11.77
CA ASP A 507 22.73 20.98 10.50
C ASP A 507 22.94 20.07 9.28
N VAL A 508 24.04 19.33 9.26
CA VAL A 508 24.36 18.41 8.17
C VAL A 508 23.32 17.30 8.09
N LEU A 509 22.94 16.72 9.24
CA LEU A 509 21.88 15.71 9.25
C LEU A 509 20.53 16.28 8.84
N THR A 510 20.21 17.53 9.22
CA THR A 510 18.98 18.21 8.75
C THR A 510 18.98 18.36 7.23
N ALA A 511 20.11 18.78 6.64
CA ALA A 511 20.26 18.95 5.22
C ALA A 511 20.17 17.63 4.43
N ILE A 512 20.76 16.55 4.96
CA ILE A 512 20.73 15.21 4.38
C ILE A 512 19.32 14.60 4.46
N THR A 513 18.76 14.56 5.67
CA THR A 513 17.50 13.84 5.94
C THR A 513 16.26 14.61 5.52
N LYS A 514 16.37 15.93 5.32
CA LYS A 514 15.22 16.85 5.18
C LYS A 514 14.29 16.83 6.40
N ILE A 515 14.82 16.46 7.56
CA ILE A 515 14.14 16.47 8.85
C ILE A 515 14.97 17.29 9.82
N TYR A 516 14.39 18.34 10.40
CA TYR A 516 15.07 19.18 11.37
C TYR A 516 15.54 18.35 12.57
N GLN A 517 16.82 18.48 12.89
CA GLN A 517 17.42 17.91 14.07
C GLN A 517 17.50 18.96 15.18
N GLN A 518 17.17 18.56 16.41
CA GLN A 518 17.31 19.46 17.56
C GLN A 518 18.77 19.94 17.67
N GLY A 519 18.95 21.25 17.88
CA GLY A 519 20.26 21.89 17.90
C GLY A 519 20.79 22.34 16.54
N ALA A 520 20.05 22.11 15.44
CA ALA A 520 20.36 22.69 14.14
C ALA A 520 19.94 24.18 14.09
N GLU A 521 20.52 24.92 13.16
CA GLU A 521 20.27 26.34 12.94
C GLU A 521 18.78 26.62 12.69
N LYS A 522 18.23 27.56 13.46
CA LYS A 522 16.85 28.02 13.34
C LYS A 522 16.78 29.16 12.33
N LYS A 523 15.89 29.04 11.34
CA LYS A 523 15.72 30.06 10.29
C LYS A 523 14.52 30.95 10.61
N TYR A 524 14.76 32.23 10.84
CA TYR A 524 13.69 33.19 11.11
C TYR A 524 13.33 34.00 9.87
N SER A 525 12.05 34.38 9.77
CA SER A 525 11.55 35.26 8.70
C SER A 525 10.48 36.20 9.24
N ASP A 526 10.29 37.35 8.59
CA ASP A 526 9.25 38.33 8.98
C ASP A 526 7.82 37.76 8.90
N LYS A 527 7.61 36.74 8.06
CA LYS A 527 6.32 36.05 7.92
C LYS A 527 6.22 34.93 8.94
N HIS A 528 5.22 35.01 9.82
CA HIS A 528 4.89 33.97 10.79
C HIS A 528 4.74 32.60 10.09
N PRO A 529 5.37 31.50 10.58
CA PRO A 529 5.36 30.22 9.88
C PRO A 529 3.97 29.65 9.58
N PHE A 530 3.01 29.77 10.50
CA PHE A 530 1.59 29.40 10.27
C PHE A 530 0.82 30.25 9.23
N GLN A 531 1.44 31.28 8.68
CA GLN A 531 0.89 32.07 7.57
C GLN A 531 1.51 31.68 6.21
N LYS A 532 2.45 30.73 6.20
CA LYS A 532 3.06 30.17 4.98
C LYS A 532 2.21 29.02 4.43
N TYR A 533 2.03 28.97 3.11
CA TYR A 533 1.48 27.81 2.41
C TYR A 533 2.45 26.64 2.49
N PHE A 534 1.95 25.42 2.23
CA PHE A 534 2.76 24.22 2.32
C PHE A 534 4.05 24.29 1.49
N GLU A 535 4.00 24.88 0.29
CA GLU A 535 5.16 25.07 -0.59
C GLU A 535 6.17 26.08 -0.04
N GLU A 536 5.71 27.12 0.65
CA GLU A 536 6.54 28.19 1.22
C GLU A 536 7.25 27.79 2.52
N VAL A 537 6.76 26.78 3.23
CA VAL A 537 7.40 26.28 4.46
C VAL A 537 8.70 25.56 4.09
N GLU A 538 9.81 25.96 4.70
CA GLU A 538 11.07 25.23 4.65
C GLU A 538 11.33 24.50 5.98
N VAL A 539 11.98 23.34 5.92
CA VAL A 539 12.46 22.66 7.13
C VAL A 539 13.50 23.56 7.82
N GLY A 540 13.33 23.77 9.12
CA GLY A 540 14.09 24.74 9.92
C GLY A 540 13.43 26.13 10.05
N ASP A 541 12.37 26.43 9.30
CA ASP A 541 11.58 27.66 9.50
C ASP A 541 11.11 27.74 10.95
N SER A 542 11.45 28.83 11.63
CA SER A 542 11.31 28.96 13.08
C SER A 542 10.59 30.24 13.48
N LEU A 543 9.89 30.16 14.61
CA LEU A 543 9.32 31.28 15.33
C LEU A 543 9.81 31.22 16.77
N GLU A 544 10.34 32.34 17.24
CA GLU A 544 10.53 32.61 18.67
C GLU A 544 9.35 33.46 19.15
N THR A 545 8.64 32.98 20.17
CA THR A 545 7.49 33.70 20.72
C THR A 545 7.92 34.75 21.74
N ALA A 546 7.00 35.65 22.10
CA ALA A 546 7.15 36.42 23.34
C ALA A 546 7.15 35.48 24.57
N GLY A 547 7.76 35.92 25.66
CA GLY A 547 7.73 35.21 26.93
C GLY A 547 6.41 35.39 27.68
N ARG A 548 5.94 34.35 28.37
CA ARG A 548 4.79 34.38 29.29
C ARG A 548 5.19 33.91 30.67
N THR A 549 5.02 34.77 31.68
CA THR A 549 5.23 34.38 33.08
C THR A 549 4.05 33.57 33.59
N VAL A 550 4.33 32.39 34.13
CA VAL A 550 3.35 31.51 34.78
C VAL A 550 3.11 31.99 36.20
N THR A 551 1.85 32.06 36.62
CA THR A 551 1.47 32.55 37.96
C THR A 551 0.69 31.49 38.74
N ASP A 552 0.58 31.66 40.06
CA ASP A 552 -0.30 30.80 40.88
C ASP A 552 -1.75 30.83 40.38
N ALA A 553 -2.21 31.98 39.88
CA ALA A 553 -3.54 32.13 39.30
C ALA A 553 -3.71 31.27 38.05
N ASP A 554 -2.69 31.15 37.20
CA ASP A 554 -2.73 30.24 36.05
C ASP A 554 -2.89 28.77 36.50
N ILE A 555 -2.11 28.35 37.51
CA ILE A 555 -2.15 26.98 38.06
C ILE A 555 -3.54 26.67 38.62
N VAL A 556 -4.09 27.57 39.43
CA VAL A 556 -5.43 27.42 40.02
C VAL A 556 -6.52 27.42 38.94
N ASN A 557 -6.47 28.38 38.01
CA ASN A 557 -7.47 28.48 36.94
C ASN A 557 -7.43 27.25 36.03
N PHE A 558 -6.24 26.76 35.70
CA PHE A 558 -6.10 25.57 34.88
C PHE A 558 -6.60 24.33 35.63
N SER A 559 -6.31 24.17 36.92
CA SER A 559 -6.88 23.10 37.75
C SER A 559 -8.41 23.11 37.68
N ASN A 560 -9.01 24.29 37.80
CA ASN A 560 -10.47 24.41 37.81
C ASN A 560 -11.12 24.16 36.44
N VAL A 561 -10.49 24.58 35.33
CA VAL A 561 -11.06 24.38 33.99
C VAL A 561 -10.80 22.97 33.44
N SER A 562 -9.63 22.40 33.73
CA SER A 562 -9.27 21.05 33.29
C SER A 562 -9.80 19.96 34.21
N TRP A 563 -10.17 20.34 35.44
CA TRP A 563 -10.52 19.46 36.54
C TRP A 563 -9.35 18.59 37.05
N ASP A 564 -8.12 18.96 36.69
CA ASP A 564 -6.92 18.34 37.22
C ASP A 564 -6.47 19.02 38.52
N HIS A 565 -7.01 18.55 39.64
CA HIS A 565 -6.62 18.97 40.98
C HIS A 565 -5.52 18.09 41.59
N PHE A 566 -4.66 17.47 40.77
CA PHE A 566 -3.53 16.68 41.24
C PHE A 566 -2.69 17.46 42.27
N TYR A 567 -2.35 16.79 43.38
CA TYR A 567 -1.80 17.43 44.58
C TYR A 567 -0.53 18.25 44.31
N ALA A 568 0.29 17.85 43.34
CA ALA A 568 1.51 18.57 42.98
C ALA A 568 1.25 19.98 42.41
N HIS A 569 0.02 20.28 42.02
CA HIS A 569 -0.40 21.59 41.50
C HIS A 569 -1.20 22.41 42.53
N THR A 570 -1.88 21.74 43.47
CA THR A 570 -2.94 22.35 44.29
C THR A 570 -2.69 22.31 45.79
N ASP A 571 -1.81 21.42 46.28
CA ASP A 571 -1.57 21.22 47.70
C ASP A 571 -0.08 21.29 48.04
N ALA A 572 0.34 22.46 48.54
CA ALA A 572 1.71 22.71 48.98
C ALA A 572 2.14 21.86 50.19
N THR A 573 1.19 21.25 50.93
CA THR A 573 1.49 20.44 52.12
C THR A 573 1.78 18.97 51.79
N SER A 574 1.41 18.51 50.58
CA SER A 574 1.53 17.12 50.13
C SER A 574 2.74 16.84 49.24
N LEU A 575 3.78 17.69 49.30
CA LEU A 575 4.97 17.57 48.44
C LEU A 575 6.11 16.75 49.06
N THR A 576 5.98 16.37 50.33
CA THR A 576 7.00 15.56 51.04
C THR A 576 7.19 14.21 50.35
N GLY A 577 8.44 13.85 50.00
CA GLY A 577 8.76 12.61 49.29
C GLY A 577 8.60 12.68 47.77
N THR A 578 8.24 13.85 47.23
CA THR A 578 8.21 14.12 45.79
C THR A 578 9.51 14.79 45.33
N ILE A 579 9.64 15.00 44.01
CA ILE A 579 10.75 15.75 43.40
C ILE A 579 10.52 17.27 43.38
N PHE A 580 9.40 17.76 43.91
CA PHE A 580 9.00 19.17 43.81
C PHE A 580 9.13 19.88 45.16
N ASP A 581 9.73 21.07 45.13
CA ASP A 581 9.90 21.90 46.34
C ASP A 581 8.65 22.75 46.65
N LYS A 582 7.83 23.00 45.64
CA LYS A 582 6.61 23.82 45.66
C LYS A 582 5.59 23.27 44.66
N THR A 583 4.37 23.78 44.73
CA THR A 583 3.37 23.49 43.69
C THR A 583 3.90 23.95 42.34
N VAL A 584 3.74 23.09 41.33
CA VAL A 584 4.21 23.31 39.96
C VAL A 584 3.04 23.55 39.03
N ALA A 585 3.27 24.17 37.88
CA ALA A 585 2.28 24.24 36.82
C ALA A 585 2.02 22.88 36.18
N HIS A 586 0.78 22.66 35.71
CA HIS A 586 0.40 21.47 34.96
C HIS A 586 1.18 21.41 33.65
N GLY A 587 1.67 20.21 33.29
CA GLY A 587 2.28 19.99 31.98
C GLY A 587 1.33 20.38 30.84
N TYR A 588 0.05 20.01 30.96
CA TYR A 588 -0.97 20.39 29.98
C TYR A 588 -1.26 21.89 29.95
N PHE A 589 -1.10 22.60 31.06
CA PHE A 589 -1.15 24.06 31.05
C PHE A 589 0.03 24.63 30.25
N ILE A 590 1.25 24.15 30.47
CA ILE A 590 2.44 24.61 29.74
C ILE A 590 2.26 24.41 28.23
N LEU A 591 1.76 23.24 27.81
CA LEU A 591 1.46 22.96 26.42
C LEU A 591 0.36 23.88 25.86
N SER A 592 -0.70 24.11 26.63
CA SER A 592 -1.82 24.99 26.24
C SER A 592 -1.36 26.45 26.12
N ALA A 593 -0.54 26.92 27.07
CA ALA A 593 0.07 28.23 27.07
C ALA A 593 1.04 28.38 25.89
N ALA A 594 1.82 27.36 25.58
CA ALA A 594 2.70 27.34 24.41
C ALA A 594 1.91 27.50 23.11
N ALA A 595 0.84 26.73 22.92
CA ALA A 595 -0.06 26.87 21.77
C ALA A 595 -0.65 28.28 21.65
N GLY A 596 -1.07 28.88 22.78
CA GLY A 596 -1.52 30.27 22.82
C GLY A 596 -0.46 31.29 22.37
N LEU A 597 0.83 30.96 22.48
CA LEU A 597 1.94 31.84 22.07
C LEU A 597 2.33 31.68 20.59
N PHE A 598 2.35 30.46 20.05
CA PHE A 598 2.83 30.22 18.67
C PHE A 598 1.73 30.14 17.60
N VAL A 599 0.46 29.99 17.98
CA VAL A 599 -0.64 29.90 17.00
C VAL A 599 -1.04 31.31 16.54
N SER A 600 -1.04 31.54 15.22
CA SER A 600 -1.59 32.78 14.64
C SER A 600 -3.11 32.81 14.74
N GLY A 601 -3.68 33.89 15.29
CA GLY A 601 -5.13 34.10 15.38
C GLY A 601 -5.81 34.53 14.06
N LYS A 602 -5.05 34.80 12.98
CA LYS A 602 -5.60 35.20 11.68
C LYS A 602 -5.82 33.98 10.78
N LYS A 603 -6.94 33.98 10.02
CA LYS A 603 -7.19 32.97 8.97
C LYS A 603 -6.01 32.94 7.99
N GLY A 604 -5.45 31.75 7.79
CA GLY A 604 -4.29 31.54 6.94
C GLY A 604 -4.26 30.13 6.34
N PRO A 605 -3.11 29.67 5.84
CA PRO A 605 -2.98 28.36 5.20
C PRO A 605 -3.09 27.17 6.15
N VAL A 606 -2.89 27.36 7.46
CA VAL A 606 -3.14 26.30 8.45
C VAL A 606 -4.63 25.99 8.48
N ILE A 607 -4.98 24.75 8.12
CA ILE A 607 -6.36 24.24 8.09
C ILE A 607 -6.74 23.69 9.47
N ALA A 608 -5.87 22.84 10.03
CA ALA A 608 -6.13 22.19 11.31
C ALA A 608 -4.83 21.79 11.99
N ASN A 609 -4.70 22.09 13.29
CA ASN A 609 -3.72 21.47 14.16
C ASN A 609 -4.42 20.28 14.85
N TYR A 610 -4.14 19.05 14.39
CA TYR A 610 -5.00 17.89 14.68
C TYR A 610 -4.29 16.78 15.46
N GLY A 611 -2.98 16.87 15.66
CA GLY A 611 -2.21 15.81 16.28
C GLY A 611 -1.02 16.30 17.06
N LEU A 612 -0.58 15.47 18.00
CA LEU A 612 0.54 15.73 18.88
C LEU A 612 1.29 14.40 19.12
N GLU A 613 2.59 14.43 18.90
CA GLU A 613 3.52 13.31 18.99
C GLU A 613 4.67 13.67 19.95
N ASN A 614 5.27 12.67 20.59
CA ASN A 614 6.52 12.78 21.37
C ASN A 614 6.54 13.96 22.37
N CYS A 615 5.44 14.14 23.12
CA CYS A 615 5.37 15.17 24.15
C CYS A 615 6.02 14.68 25.45
N SER A 616 6.94 15.47 25.99
CA SER A 616 7.66 15.15 27.22
C SER A 616 7.98 16.41 28.02
N PHE A 617 7.89 16.30 29.34
CA PHE A 617 8.17 17.37 30.31
C PHE A 617 9.46 17.02 31.06
N PHE A 618 10.49 17.85 30.95
CA PHE A 618 11.84 17.54 31.46
C PHE A 618 12.16 18.25 32.77
N LYS A 619 11.59 19.44 32.97
CA LYS A 619 11.80 20.28 34.15
C LYS A 619 10.47 20.85 34.62
N PRO A 620 10.25 20.94 35.95
CA PRO A 620 9.07 21.63 36.47
C PRO A 620 9.11 23.11 36.13
N VAL A 621 7.93 23.69 35.93
CA VAL A 621 7.72 25.14 35.82
C VAL A 621 6.98 25.58 37.07
N TYR A 622 7.56 26.52 37.80
CA TYR A 622 6.97 27.06 39.02
C TYR A 622 6.25 28.39 38.74
N ALA A 623 5.37 28.81 39.65
CA ALA A 623 4.87 30.18 39.63
C ALA A 623 6.04 31.18 39.73
N GLY A 624 6.04 32.17 38.84
CA GLY A 624 7.12 33.13 38.64
C GLY A 624 8.10 32.77 37.51
N ASP A 625 8.11 31.52 37.02
CA ASP A 625 8.91 31.16 35.85
C ASP A 625 8.30 31.74 34.56
N THR A 626 9.15 32.20 33.65
CA THR A 626 8.73 32.69 32.33
C THR A 626 9.05 31.64 31.29
N ILE A 627 8.05 31.26 30.49
CA ILE A 627 8.22 30.34 29.37
C ILE A 627 8.29 31.08 28.04
N THR A 628 9.19 30.65 27.17
CA THR A 628 9.32 31.07 25.77
C THR A 628 9.25 29.84 24.89
N VAL A 629 8.66 29.97 23.69
CA VAL A 629 8.50 28.84 22.77
C VAL A 629 9.28 29.07 21.48
N TYR A 630 10.02 28.04 21.08
CA TYR A 630 10.54 27.91 19.72
C TYR A 630 9.67 26.91 18.96
N LEU A 631 9.00 27.39 17.91
CA LEU A 631 8.24 26.57 16.99
C LEU A 631 9.03 26.46 15.68
N THR A 632 9.51 25.26 15.36
CA THR A 632 10.34 25.01 14.17
C THR A 632 9.73 23.97 13.25
N ALA A 633 9.66 24.24 11.94
CA ALA A 633 9.20 23.28 10.94
C ALA A 633 10.15 22.08 10.90
N LYS A 634 9.67 20.94 11.39
CA LYS A 634 10.47 19.73 11.55
C LYS A 634 10.54 18.89 10.28
N GLU A 635 9.38 18.63 9.69
CA GLU A 635 9.25 17.73 8.55
C GLU A 635 8.01 18.12 7.74
N LYS A 636 8.06 17.91 6.43
CA LYS A 636 6.94 18.10 5.51
C LYS A 636 6.54 16.77 4.90
N ILE A 637 5.30 16.36 5.13
CA ILE A 637 4.71 15.17 4.54
C ILE A 637 3.68 15.61 3.50
N ASN A 638 3.99 15.31 2.24
CA ASN A 638 3.09 15.59 1.14
C ASN A 638 1.87 14.66 1.21
N ARG A 639 0.66 15.21 1.05
CA ARG A 639 -0.56 14.41 0.92
C ARG A 639 -1.19 14.60 -0.46
N GLY A 640 -1.71 13.50 -1.00
CA GLY A 640 -2.59 13.51 -2.16
C GLY A 640 -3.93 14.18 -1.85
N VAL A 641 -4.62 14.62 -2.90
CA VAL A 641 -6.00 15.12 -2.80
C VAL A 641 -6.96 13.93 -2.84
N LYS A 642 -7.92 13.87 -1.92
CA LYS A 642 -8.98 12.85 -1.91
C LYS A 642 -10.33 13.53 -1.73
N GLY A 643 -11.25 13.28 -2.67
CA GLY A 643 -12.59 13.86 -2.66
C GLY A 643 -12.56 15.39 -2.60
N ARG A 644 -13.51 15.97 -1.86
CA ARG A 644 -13.68 17.43 -1.66
C ARG A 644 -12.74 18.05 -0.64
N ASN A 645 -11.60 17.43 -0.35
CA ASN A 645 -10.63 18.00 0.58
C ASN A 645 -9.76 19.05 -0.13
N ILE A 646 -9.54 20.18 0.54
CA ILE A 646 -8.59 21.20 0.07
C ILE A 646 -7.20 20.55 -0.06
N PRO A 647 -6.51 20.75 -1.19
CA PRO A 647 -5.17 20.23 -1.39
C PRO A 647 -4.26 20.73 -0.30
N SER A 648 -3.66 19.80 0.44
CA SER A 648 -2.93 20.09 1.66
C SER A 648 -1.78 19.10 1.84
N GLY A 649 -0.85 19.46 2.71
CA GLY A 649 0.18 18.56 3.24
C GLY A 649 0.20 18.66 4.77
N VAL A 650 0.88 17.73 5.41
CA VAL A 650 1.11 17.78 6.86
C VAL A 650 2.48 18.38 7.11
N VAL A 651 2.54 19.45 7.90
CA VAL A 651 3.80 19.96 8.43
C VAL A 651 3.88 19.53 9.89
N LYS A 652 4.92 18.78 10.22
CA LYS A 652 5.29 18.48 11.60
C LYS A 652 6.09 19.67 12.13
N TRP A 653 5.71 20.21 13.29
CA TRP A 653 6.47 21.28 13.93
C TRP A 653 7.03 20.79 15.25
N LEU A 654 8.33 20.99 15.47
CA LEU A 654 8.97 20.83 16.76
C LEU A 654 8.63 22.05 17.63
N VAL A 655 8.06 21.79 18.79
CA VAL A 655 7.77 22.80 19.82
C VAL A 655 8.76 22.57 20.95
N GLU A 656 9.64 23.54 21.17
CA GLU A 656 10.55 23.57 22.32
C GLU A 656 10.13 24.70 23.25
N VAL A 657 9.69 24.37 24.46
CA VAL A 657 9.39 25.34 25.50
C VAL A 657 10.59 25.42 26.43
N VAL A 658 11.15 26.62 26.58
CA VAL A 658 12.27 26.90 27.48
C VAL A 658 11.83 27.86 28.58
N ASN A 659 12.51 27.83 29.71
CA ASN A 659 12.34 28.81 30.78
C ASN A 659 13.34 29.99 30.63
N GLN A 660 13.30 30.95 31.55
CA GLN A 660 14.19 32.11 31.62
C GLN A 660 15.68 31.78 31.84
N ARG A 661 16.02 30.51 32.09
CA ARG A 661 17.40 29.99 32.25
C ARG A 661 17.87 29.23 30.99
N ASP A 662 17.13 29.33 29.90
CA ASP A 662 17.33 28.57 28.64
C ASP A 662 17.27 27.05 28.82
N GLU A 663 16.62 26.56 29.89
CA GLU A 663 16.43 25.14 30.11
C GLU A 663 15.18 24.65 29.40
N ILE A 664 15.31 23.59 28.61
CA ILE A 664 14.17 22.93 27.97
C ILE A 664 13.27 22.30 29.04
N VAL A 665 12.03 22.73 29.01
CA VAL A 665 10.98 22.45 29.98
C VAL A 665 9.97 21.46 29.40
N CYS A 666 9.61 21.63 28.14
CA CYS A 666 8.72 20.75 27.39
C CYS A 666 9.17 20.66 25.94
N VAL A 667 9.14 19.45 25.36
CA VAL A 667 9.27 19.25 23.91
C VAL A 667 8.02 18.51 23.43
N ALA A 668 7.51 18.90 22.27
CA ALA A 668 6.45 18.17 21.57
C ALA A 668 6.62 18.30 20.05
N THR A 669 6.04 17.39 19.29
CA THR A 669 5.87 17.56 17.84
C THR A 669 4.39 17.70 17.54
N ILE A 670 3.96 18.80 16.92
CA ILE A 670 2.56 18.99 16.51
C ILE A 670 2.37 18.70 15.02
N LEU A 671 1.23 18.10 14.68
CA LEU A 671 0.85 17.73 13.32
C LEU A 671 -0.18 18.73 12.80
N THR A 672 0.24 19.53 11.83
CA THR A 672 -0.61 20.58 11.26
C THR A 672 -0.90 20.30 9.80
N LEU A 673 -2.18 20.25 9.44
CA LEU A 673 -2.62 20.23 8.06
C LEU A 673 -2.52 21.65 7.49
N VAL A 674 -1.69 21.83 6.47
CA VAL A 674 -1.42 23.12 5.83
C VAL A 674 -1.86 23.05 4.37
N ALA A 675 -2.66 24.03 3.95
CA ALA A 675 -3.11 24.18 2.58
C ALA A 675 -1.93 24.36 1.63
N LYS A 676 -2.01 23.73 0.47
CA LYS A 676 -1.13 23.99 -0.66
C LYS A 676 -1.56 25.27 -1.34
N GLN A 677 -0.60 25.99 -1.91
CA GLN A 677 -0.88 27.16 -2.70
C GLN A 677 -1.69 26.76 -3.93
N SER A 678 -2.79 27.48 -4.17
CA SER A 678 -3.60 27.26 -5.37
C SER A 678 -2.84 27.76 -6.60
N PRO A 679 -2.74 26.97 -7.68
CA PRO A 679 -2.16 27.45 -8.94
C PRO A 679 -3.16 28.32 -9.73
N PHE A 680 -4.38 28.47 -9.23
CA PHE A 680 -5.44 29.22 -9.88
C PHE A 680 -5.51 30.64 -9.32
N ILE A 681 -5.96 31.58 -10.13
CA ILE A 681 -6.16 32.95 -9.70
C ILE A 681 -7.20 33.03 -8.57
N ASP A 682 -7.07 34.05 -7.72
CA ASP A 682 -8.13 34.40 -6.78
C ASP A 682 -9.21 35.23 -7.47
N LEU A 683 -10.48 34.98 -7.11
CA LEU A 683 -11.64 35.73 -7.62
C LEU A 683 -11.77 37.14 -7.02
N ASN A 684 -10.66 37.74 -6.61
CA ASN A 684 -10.64 39.11 -6.14
C ASN A 684 -10.84 40.07 -7.33
N LEU A 685 -11.91 40.85 -7.28
CA LEU A 685 -12.27 41.81 -8.35
C LEU A 685 -11.13 42.74 -8.75
N LYS A 686 -10.31 43.22 -7.79
CA LYS A 686 -9.16 44.09 -8.11
C LYS A 686 -8.08 43.34 -8.90
N ASN A 687 -7.85 42.07 -8.56
CA ASN A 687 -6.87 41.24 -9.27
C ASN A 687 -7.37 40.90 -10.67
N ILE A 688 -8.63 40.48 -10.81
CA ILE A 688 -9.24 40.21 -12.12
C ILE A 688 -9.19 41.46 -12.99
N GLN A 689 -9.58 42.63 -12.47
CA GLN A 689 -9.50 43.88 -13.22
C GLN A 689 -8.07 44.18 -13.70
N LYS A 690 -7.07 43.97 -12.83
CA LYS A 690 -5.66 44.16 -13.19
C LYS A 690 -5.22 43.23 -14.34
N ILE A 691 -5.64 41.97 -14.31
CA ILE A 691 -5.35 40.98 -15.37
C ILE A 691 -6.02 41.41 -16.68
N LEU A 692 -7.30 41.81 -16.63
CA LEU A 692 -8.05 42.24 -17.81
C LEU A 692 -7.53 43.54 -18.45
N ASN A 693 -6.85 44.40 -17.69
CA ASN A 693 -6.17 45.57 -18.26
C ASN A 693 -5.02 45.20 -19.21
N GLY A 694 -4.47 43.98 -19.10
CA GLY A 694 -3.47 43.44 -20.02
C GLY A 694 -4.04 42.89 -21.33
N LEU A 695 -5.36 42.70 -21.42
CA LEU A 695 -6.02 42.14 -22.60
C LEU A 695 -6.47 43.26 -23.56
N THR A 696 -6.08 43.17 -24.82
CA THR A 696 -6.49 44.08 -25.90
C THR A 696 -7.29 43.34 -26.99
N GLU A 697 -8.03 44.06 -27.83
CA GLU A 697 -8.74 43.46 -28.99
C GLU A 697 -7.81 42.72 -29.96
N SER A 698 -6.53 43.11 -30.00
CA SER A 698 -5.51 42.50 -30.85
C SER A 698 -4.81 41.29 -30.22
N THR A 699 -5.05 41.00 -28.94
CA THR A 699 -4.39 39.89 -28.24
C THR A 699 -4.77 38.55 -28.88
N GLN A 700 -3.78 37.73 -29.22
CA GLN A 700 -4.02 36.42 -29.84
C GLN A 700 -3.98 35.31 -28.79
N PRO A 701 -4.89 34.31 -28.87
CA PRO A 701 -4.82 33.16 -27.99
C PRO A 701 -3.65 32.24 -28.37
N SER A 702 -3.02 31.65 -27.36
CA SER A 702 -1.95 30.66 -27.50
C SER A 702 -2.46 29.29 -27.93
N TRP A 703 -3.75 28.99 -27.71
CA TRP A 703 -4.46 27.81 -28.20
C TRP A 703 -5.96 28.11 -28.37
N GLY A 704 -6.70 27.30 -29.11
CA GLY A 704 -8.11 27.55 -29.42
C GLY A 704 -8.34 28.70 -30.42
N LYS A 705 -9.61 29.03 -30.70
CA LYS A 705 -10.03 29.92 -31.80
C LYS A 705 -10.79 31.19 -31.37
N MET A 706 -11.01 31.40 -30.07
CA MET A 706 -11.80 32.56 -29.59
C MET A 706 -11.06 33.89 -29.76
N SER A 707 -11.78 34.94 -30.15
CA SER A 707 -11.29 36.32 -30.03
C SER A 707 -11.26 36.78 -28.57
N PRO A 708 -10.53 37.86 -28.23
CA PRO A 708 -10.55 38.45 -26.88
C PRO A 708 -11.96 38.76 -26.37
N GLN A 709 -12.84 39.31 -27.23
CA GLN A 709 -14.22 39.59 -26.85
C GLN A 709 -15.00 38.30 -26.60
N GLN A 710 -14.87 37.30 -27.48
CA GLN A 710 -15.55 36.00 -27.29
C GLN A 710 -15.14 35.31 -26.00
N MET A 711 -13.86 35.40 -25.61
CA MET A 711 -13.39 34.85 -24.34
C MET A 711 -14.05 35.55 -23.14
N ILE A 712 -14.10 36.88 -23.12
CA ILE A 712 -14.73 37.62 -22.01
C ILE A 712 -16.22 37.31 -21.89
N GLU A 713 -16.92 37.26 -23.03
CA GLU A 713 -18.34 36.90 -23.05
C GLU A 713 -18.58 35.45 -22.63
N HIS A 714 -17.67 34.54 -22.99
CA HIS A 714 -17.71 33.17 -22.53
C HIS A 714 -17.56 33.07 -20.99
N LEU A 715 -16.61 33.79 -20.40
CA LEU A 715 -16.43 33.84 -18.95
C LEU A 715 -17.65 34.46 -18.25
N GLU A 716 -18.17 35.57 -18.79
CA GLU A 716 -19.38 36.21 -18.30
C GLU A 716 -20.57 35.27 -18.34
N HIS A 717 -20.74 34.50 -19.42
CA HIS A 717 -21.82 33.53 -19.51
C HIS A 717 -21.76 32.53 -18.35
N GLY A 718 -20.58 32.02 -18.03
CA GLY A 718 -20.40 31.14 -16.88
C GLY A 718 -20.83 31.79 -15.57
N VAL A 719 -20.55 33.09 -15.38
CA VAL A 719 -20.96 33.84 -14.16
C VAL A 719 -22.47 34.04 -14.11
N LEU A 720 -23.10 34.27 -15.25
CA LEU A 720 -24.56 34.39 -15.31
C LEU A 720 -25.25 33.04 -15.03
N VAL A 721 -24.71 31.93 -15.54
CA VAL A 721 -25.23 30.58 -15.20
C VAL A 721 -25.09 30.28 -13.71
N SER A 722 -24.02 30.75 -13.05
CA SER A 722 -23.86 30.56 -11.60
C SER A 722 -24.84 31.39 -10.75
N LEU A 723 -25.56 32.33 -11.38
CA LEU A 723 -26.68 33.09 -10.82
C LEU A 723 -28.06 32.54 -11.21
N GLY A 724 -28.12 31.47 -12.02
CA GLY A 724 -29.37 30.94 -12.59
C GLY A 724 -29.90 31.75 -13.78
N GLU A 725 -29.05 32.51 -14.49
CA GLU A 725 -29.44 33.42 -15.57
C GLU A 725 -28.78 33.09 -16.93
N PRO A 726 -29.27 32.12 -17.73
CA PRO A 726 -30.35 31.19 -17.43
C PRO A 726 -29.85 30.00 -16.60
N GLU A 727 -30.77 29.35 -15.89
CA GLU A 727 -30.54 28.05 -15.28
C GLU A 727 -30.20 27.04 -16.40
N ALA A 728 -29.15 26.23 -16.22
CA ALA A 728 -28.82 25.23 -17.21
C ALA A 728 -29.89 24.12 -17.27
N ASP A 729 -30.48 23.90 -18.45
CA ASP A 729 -31.61 22.97 -18.62
C ASP A 729 -31.25 21.49 -18.37
N LYS A 730 -29.97 21.12 -18.48
CA LYS A 730 -29.48 19.74 -18.25
C LYS A 730 -28.00 19.69 -17.88
N CYS A 731 -27.63 18.62 -17.16
CA CYS A 731 -26.24 18.20 -16.99
C CYS A 731 -25.91 17.07 -17.98
N PHE A 732 -24.77 17.16 -18.67
CA PHE A 732 -24.31 16.17 -19.65
C PHE A 732 -23.51 15.02 -19.03
N THR A 733 -23.06 15.18 -17.78
CA THR A 733 -22.32 14.15 -17.06
C THR A 733 -23.30 13.11 -16.49
N PRO A 734 -23.08 11.80 -16.71
CA PRO A 734 -23.90 10.76 -16.11
C PRO A 734 -23.93 10.85 -14.58
N GLU A 735 -25.08 10.57 -13.97
CA GLU A 735 -25.32 10.74 -12.53
C GLU A 735 -24.29 9.98 -11.67
N GLU A 736 -23.98 8.74 -12.05
CA GLU A 736 -22.97 7.88 -11.42
C GLU A 736 -21.53 8.45 -11.44
N GLN A 737 -21.25 9.44 -12.29
CA GLN A 737 -19.93 10.09 -12.39
C GLN A 737 -19.91 11.49 -11.77
N LEU A 738 -21.07 12.07 -11.43
CA LEU A 738 -21.17 13.46 -10.99
C LEU A 738 -20.29 13.75 -9.77
N GLU A 739 -20.29 12.86 -8.77
CA GLU A 739 -19.48 13.02 -7.57
C GLU A 739 -17.99 13.16 -7.91
N LYS A 740 -17.47 12.28 -8.78
CA LYS A 740 -16.07 12.31 -9.24
C LYS A 740 -15.73 13.61 -9.98
N TRP A 741 -16.65 14.12 -10.80
CA TRP A 741 -16.46 15.38 -11.51
C TRP A 741 -16.51 16.58 -10.55
N GLN A 742 -17.44 16.60 -9.61
CA GLN A 742 -17.51 17.64 -8.57
C GLN A 742 -16.26 17.64 -7.68
N ASP A 743 -15.78 16.47 -7.27
CA ASP A 743 -14.52 16.32 -6.53
C ASP A 743 -13.33 16.87 -7.31
N SER A 744 -13.39 16.84 -8.64
CA SER A 744 -12.33 17.39 -9.48
C SER A 744 -12.18 18.91 -9.35
N LEU A 745 -13.21 19.63 -8.89
CA LEU A 745 -13.15 21.08 -8.63
C LEU A 745 -12.22 21.41 -7.45
N TYR A 746 -12.11 20.51 -6.47
CA TYR A 746 -11.30 20.72 -5.27
C TYR A 746 -9.80 20.47 -5.48
N ASN A 747 -9.41 19.76 -6.54
CA ASN A 747 -8.00 19.47 -6.78
C ASN A 747 -7.26 20.61 -7.51
N HIS A 748 -5.93 20.59 -7.50
CA HIS A 748 -5.08 21.56 -8.22
C HIS A 748 -4.77 21.16 -9.69
N ARG A 749 -5.57 20.27 -10.30
CA ARG A 749 -5.42 19.94 -11.73
C ARG A 749 -6.05 21.03 -12.59
N LYS A 750 -5.28 21.54 -13.55
CA LYS A 750 -5.75 22.50 -14.55
C LYS A 750 -6.81 21.87 -15.45
N MET A 751 -7.68 22.71 -16.01
CA MET A 751 -8.60 22.28 -17.05
C MET A 751 -7.81 21.89 -18.32
N PRO A 752 -8.19 20.80 -19.01
CA PRO A 752 -7.50 20.35 -20.22
C PRO A 752 -7.57 21.41 -21.32
N LYS A 753 -6.53 21.47 -22.16
CA LYS A 753 -6.54 22.25 -23.40
C LYS A 753 -7.35 21.53 -24.46
N ASP A 754 -7.96 22.31 -25.35
CA ASP A 754 -8.70 21.83 -26.53
C ASP A 754 -9.79 20.80 -26.18
N PHE A 755 -10.47 21.01 -25.04
CA PHE A 755 -11.55 20.13 -24.61
C PHE A 755 -12.74 20.20 -25.59
N PRO A 756 -13.15 19.07 -26.21
CA PRO A 756 -14.31 19.05 -27.08
C PRO A 756 -15.55 19.22 -26.21
N ALA A 757 -16.15 20.41 -26.23
CA ALA A 757 -17.35 20.70 -25.47
C ALA A 757 -18.54 19.96 -26.09
N PRO A 758 -19.15 18.96 -25.40
CA PRO A 758 -20.23 18.15 -25.96
C PRO A 758 -21.54 18.91 -26.21
N PHE A 759 -21.59 20.20 -25.82
CA PHE A 759 -22.71 21.11 -26.03
C PHE A 759 -22.50 22.08 -27.20
N LEU A 760 -21.31 22.10 -27.81
CA LEU A 760 -21.08 22.78 -29.09
C LEU A 760 -21.31 21.74 -30.19
N ALA A 761 -22.11 22.09 -31.22
CA ALA A 761 -22.35 21.21 -32.35
C ALA A 761 -21.04 20.89 -33.09
N ASP A 762 -20.99 19.77 -33.83
CA ASP A 762 -19.82 19.30 -34.61
C ASP A 762 -19.30 20.32 -35.64
N ASP A 763 -20.05 21.39 -35.91
CA ASP A 763 -19.61 22.52 -36.72
C ASP A 763 -18.95 23.57 -35.83
N GLU A 764 -17.69 23.92 -36.16
CA GLU A 764 -16.80 24.89 -35.51
C GLU A 764 -17.31 26.36 -35.40
N LYS A 765 -18.62 26.60 -35.24
CA LYS A 765 -19.19 27.92 -35.03
C LYS A 765 -18.80 28.44 -33.64
N LEU A 766 -17.86 29.36 -33.62
CA LEU A 766 -17.56 30.20 -32.45
C LEU A 766 -18.83 30.92 -31.97
N LEU A 767 -18.94 31.14 -30.65
CA LEU A 767 -20.08 31.82 -30.03
C LEU A 767 -20.33 33.20 -30.68
N GLU A 768 -21.60 33.50 -30.96
CA GLU A 768 -22.03 34.82 -31.42
C GLU A 768 -21.77 35.87 -30.33
N LEU A 769 -21.27 37.04 -30.73
CA LEU A 769 -21.02 38.16 -29.81
C LEU A 769 -22.35 38.79 -29.37
N ARG A 770 -22.53 38.92 -28.06
CA ARG A 770 -23.70 39.51 -27.38
C ARG A 770 -23.52 41.00 -27.11
N HIS A 771 -22.28 41.45 -26.90
CA HIS A 771 -22.01 42.88 -26.66
C HIS A 771 -21.56 43.60 -27.93
N LYS A 772 -21.89 44.88 -28.00
CA LYS A 772 -21.59 45.75 -29.15
C LYS A 772 -20.10 45.93 -29.43
N ASN A 773 -19.25 45.80 -28.40
CA ASN A 773 -17.80 45.95 -28.51
C ASN A 773 -17.09 45.35 -27.28
N PHE A 774 -15.76 45.24 -27.38
CA PHE A 774 -14.90 44.61 -26.39
C PHE A 774 -14.93 45.27 -25.00
N GLU A 775 -14.91 46.60 -24.94
CA GLU A 775 -14.93 47.32 -23.66
C GLU A 775 -16.28 47.18 -22.94
N ALA A 776 -17.40 47.13 -23.69
CA ALA A 776 -18.70 46.81 -23.11
C ALA A 776 -18.73 45.40 -22.51
N ALA A 777 -18.13 44.41 -23.21
CA ALA A 777 -18.04 43.04 -22.69
C ALA A 777 -17.22 42.96 -21.39
N LYS A 778 -16.07 43.65 -21.32
CA LYS A 778 -15.25 43.73 -20.10
C LYS A 778 -16.01 44.32 -18.91
N GLN A 779 -16.68 45.45 -19.13
CA GLN A 779 -17.43 46.12 -18.08
C GLN A 779 -18.58 45.23 -17.57
N SER A 780 -19.33 44.61 -18.48
CA SER A 780 -20.44 43.72 -18.15
C SER A 780 -19.97 42.48 -17.37
N PHE A 781 -18.84 41.87 -17.76
CA PHE A 781 -18.23 40.76 -17.02
C PHE A 781 -17.88 41.13 -15.56
N ILE A 782 -17.24 42.29 -15.36
CA ILE A 782 -16.87 42.76 -14.02
C ILE A 782 -18.10 43.08 -13.16
N ASP A 783 -19.14 43.66 -13.75
CA ASP A 783 -20.37 43.96 -13.03
C ASP A 783 -21.14 42.68 -12.66
N ASN A 784 -21.16 41.68 -13.53
CA ASN A 784 -21.72 40.36 -13.22
C ASN A 784 -20.92 39.60 -12.15
N LEU A 785 -19.58 39.75 -12.10
CA LEU A 785 -18.79 39.21 -10.99
C LEU A 785 -19.12 39.89 -9.65
N LYS A 786 -19.40 41.19 -9.64
CA LYS A 786 -19.91 41.85 -8.42
C LYS A 786 -21.28 41.31 -8.02
N ARG A 787 -22.18 41.10 -8.99
CA ARG A 787 -23.50 40.49 -8.76
C ARG A 787 -23.37 39.09 -8.14
N PHE A 788 -22.46 38.25 -8.65
CA PHE A 788 -22.17 36.94 -8.08
C PHE A 788 -21.83 37.00 -6.57
N VAL A 789 -20.93 37.90 -6.19
CA VAL A 789 -20.51 38.05 -4.77
C VAL A 789 -21.68 38.50 -3.89
N ILE A 790 -22.51 39.42 -4.37
CA ILE A 790 -23.67 39.94 -3.64
C ILE A 790 -24.75 38.85 -3.51
N TYR A 791 -25.09 38.20 -4.63
CA TYR A 791 -26.13 37.18 -4.69
C TYR A 791 -25.90 36.06 -3.69
N TYR A 792 -24.70 35.48 -3.65
CA TYR A 792 -24.38 34.39 -2.72
C TYR A 792 -24.08 34.85 -1.29
N LYS A 793 -23.96 36.16 -1.06
CA LYS A 793 -23.98 36.72 0.30
C LYS A 793 -25.41 36.78 0.84
N GLU A 794 -26.36 37.11 -0.02
CA GLU A 794 -27.79 37.19 0.31
C GLU A 794 -28.46 35.81 0.30
N ASN A 795 -27.96 34.88 -0.53
CA ASN A 795 -28.49 33.54 -0.73
C ASN A 795 -27.41 32.46 -0.50
N PRO A 796 -26.94 32.27 0.75
CA PRO A 796 -25.79 31.40 1.03
C PRO A 796 -26.03 29.90 0.76
N GLN A 797 -27.29 29.48 0.62
CA GLN A 797 -27.70 28.10 0.35
C GLN A 797 -28.18 27.89 -1.10
N ALA A 798 -28.05 28.90 -1.97
CA ALA A 798 -28.42 28.74 -3.37
C ALA A 798 -27.52 27.70 -4.06
N GLU A 799 -28.14 26.91 -4.94
CA GLU A 799 -27.46 25.97 -5.82
C GLU A 799 -28.01 26.14 -7.23
N HIS A 800 -27.11 26.18 -8.21
CA HIS A 800 -27.47 26.31 -9.63
C HIS A 800 -26.82 25.21 -10.45
N MET A 801 -27.51 24.80 -11.51
CA MET A 801 -27.08 23.73 -12.40
C MET A 801 -25.90 24.17 -13.28
N ASN A 802 -24.87 23.33 -13.35
CA ASN A 802 -23.76 23.41 -14.28
C ASN A 802 -23.84 22.28 -15.31
N PHE A 803 -23.53 22.60 -16.57
CA PHE A 803 -23.61 21.65 -17.70
C PHE A 803 -22.74 20.39 -17.52
N VAL A 804 -21.65 20.46 -16.76
CA VAL A 804 -20.70 19.34 -16.55
C VAL A 804 -20.72 18.85 -15.12
N PHE A 805 -20.81 19.75 -14.14
CA PHE A 805 -20.63 19.39 -12.73
C PHE A 805 -21.96 19.19 -11.96
N GLY A 806 -23.12 19.30 -12.62
CA GLY A 806 -24.42 19.19 -11.97
C GLY A 806 -24.71 20.41 -11.09
N LYS A 807 -25.52 20.24 -10.04
CA LYS A 807 -25.82 21.34 -9.09
C LYS A 807 -24.58 21.72 -8.29
N LEU A 808 -24.26 23.00 -8.30
CA LEU A 808 -23.13 23.56 -7.56
C LEU A 808 -23.62 24.62 -6.58
N ASN A 809 -23.11 24.56 -5.36
CA ASN A 809 -23.24 25.62 -4.36
C ASN A 809 -22.20 26.73 -4.59
N LYS A 810 -22.23 27.77 -3.75
CA LYS A 810 -21.28 28.89 -3.80
C LYS A 810 -19.82 28.46 -3.91
N GLU A 811 -19.37 27.57 -3.02
CA GLU A 811 -17.97 27.15 -2.95
C GLU A 811 -17.54 26.45 -4.24
N MET A 812 -18.37 25.54 -4.74
CA MET A 812 -18.11 24.82 -5.97
C MET A 812 -18.08 25.74 -7.19
N TRP A 813 -18.98 26.74 -7.26
CA TRP A 813 -18.93 27.75 -8.30
C TRP A 813 -17.66 28.60 -8.21
N GLU A 814 -17.25 29.02 -7.01
CA GLU A 814 -15.99 29.74 -6.83
C GLU A 814 -14.79 28.90 -7.32
N LEU A 815 -14.73 27.62 -6.97
CA LEU A 815 -13.67 26.71 -7.44
C LEU A 815 -13.70 26.53 -8.96
N MET A 816 -14.89 26.37 -9.54
CA MET A 816 -15.08 26.25 -10.98
C MET A 816 -14.60 27.51 -11.70
N HIS A 817 -15.06 28.69 -11.26
CA HIS A 817 -14.66 29.98 -11.83
C HIS A 817 -13.16 30.22 -11.72
N LYS A 818 -12.53 29.90 -10.57
CA LYS A 818 -11.07 30.00 -10.43
C LYS A 818 -10.34 29.21 -11.51
N LYS A 819 -10.72 27.94 -11.69
CA LYS A 819 -10.11 27.06 -12.71
C LYS A 819 -10.38 27.55 -14.13
N HIS A 820 -11.63 27.89 -14.42
CA HIS A 820 -12.10 28.31 -15.74
C HIS A 820 -11.45 29.62 -16.18
N PHE A 821 -11.40 30.61 -15.29
CA PHE A 821 -10.79 31.91 -15.59
C PHE A 821 -9.28 31.77 -15.74
N THR A 822 -8.62 30.98 -14.87
CA THR A 822 -7.18 30.70 -15.01
C THR A 822 -6.88 30.06 -16.37
N HIS A 823 -7.67 29.08 -16.80
CA HIS A 823 -7.50 28.44 -18.11
C HIS A 823 -7.52 29.45 -19.26
N HIS A 824 -8.51 30.35 -19.29
CA HIS A 824 -8.62 31.36 -20.35
C HIS A 824 -7.63 32.51 -20.21
N PHE A 825 -7.22 32.89 -19.00
CA PHE A 825 -6.17 33.89 -18.83
C PHE A 825 -4.81 33.36 -19.26
N GLU A 826 -4.48 32.08 -19.00
CA GLU A 826 -3.31 31.43 -19.59
C GLU A 826 -3.44 31.31 -21.12
N GLN A 827 -4.65 31.04 -21.63
CA GLN A 827 -4.90 30.98 -23.08
C GLN A 827 -4.49 32.27 -23.78
N PHE A 828 -4.73 33.43 -23.17
CA PHE A 828 -4.38 34.74 -23.74
C PHE A 828 -3.08 35.32 -23.18
N GLY A 829 -2.27 34.53 -22.46
CA GLY A 829 -0.96 34.96 -21.94
C GLY A 829 -1.03 36.11 -20.93
N LEU A 830 -2.12 36.20 -20.15
CA LEU A 830 -2.35 37.29 -19.19
C LEU A 830 -1.76 37.03 -17.80
N ILE A 831 -1.38 35.78 -17.49
CA ILE A 831 -0.86 35.33 -16.20
C ILE A 831 0.32 34.36 -16.35
#